data_AF-A0A7W5KYQ5-F1
#
_entry.id   AF-A0A7W5KYQ5-F1
#
_cell.length_a   1.000
_cell.length_b   1.000
_cell.length_c   1.000
_cell.angle_alpha   90.00
_cell.angle_beta   90.00
_cell.angle_gamma   90.00
#
_symmetry.space_group_name_H-M   'P 1'
#
loop_
_entity.id
_entity.type
_entity.pdbx_description
1 polymer ?
#
loop_
_entity_poly.entity_id
_entity_poly.type
_entity_poly.pdbx_seq_one_letter_code
_entity_poly.pdbx_strand_id
1 'polypeptide(L)'
;MLSHVKPLPEGEAVETPASSGLYRFGPHPSVSIILPTLNEAENVDRVIGEIVANLRGHFEFEIIVADGGSSDGTCEKVERWGSQHPVVLMRNEGGGGLAEDVLSASARTKYPVVVVIDADGSHPAPSVRELVDHVASGRYDMAIGSRYVDGGVTVGWPLHRRALSRLGAAFASPFTEVKDPLSGFFAIRRSSLLAAGAHTKGFKIGLAALFAGGPGFRVCEVPISFFERQSGKSKIGSSQLLAYLGQLLEYSRGTTFSGTFKRFLLVGMAGFMLDFLIVSFAQALGANIMVAHIWGFCVASACNYIGHARYSFGDRRKDRGQLARFAIVLILALAMRGGFISAASELGFPMPVVLAAGIIGGGIVSYIGNDLYAFRGNDLLPVTSRWKLAAIGLTAYVAVLRLLYQGAIDLMPQEAYYWAYAQHLDWGYLDHPPMVAWLIWLGTTVFGDTEFGVRIGASLCWFATAYFMFRFTSEVFGRMSAFLALLLLVVLPFFFATGTLTTPDAPLTAAWAGALYFLQQAILANRRKAWLGAGICIGLGMLSKYTIALLGPATLVFLILHPQSRRWLSTSWPYLCVISATLLFSPVIAWNATHDWASFQFQGSRRWLSDDIVFSTPTLLMFIAMLLGPAGLLLAAAATGWRARLSDRSNLRGQDAFLAVFTLVPLTVFTFFSLFHAVKLNWTGPAWLALFPIMANITETALKSGTMSRVVTAVKVSTIGSILFFSLLLHYLALGLPFVGYSNGLRGMPIAWEEFVSAAEEIKTKVAAETGAAPLLVGMDKYNVASELGFYSKGRMLLDDITSRNLFGDAGLMFELWQSGSSPEGRVVIMYGLKDDSLSSDGLAAWFENIGPVERRVVYKDRAAAGEFFYRVGYGFRRSGDGPPNAFAKARVASSSTPAIARRDPEEKAPTPRREIWQQKAFLDTKLNITKPTFEKKPIA
;
A
#
# COMPACT_ATOMS: atom_id res chain seq x y z
N MET A 1 16.98 -5.92 -50.09
CA MET A 1 16.29 -5.59 -51.36
C MET A 1 14.78 -5.51 -51.10
N LEU A 2 14.33 -4.49 -50.39
CA LEU A 2 12.91 -4.09 -50.30
C LEU A 2 12.90 -2.56 -50.15
N SER A 3 12.93 -1.90 -51.30
CA SER A 3 12.65 -0.49 -51.50
C SER A 3 11.55 -0.45 -52.54
N HIS A 4 10.37 0.08 -52.20
CA HIS A 4 9.42 0.78 -53.08
C HIS A 4 8.05 0.87 -52.39
N VAL A 5 7.96 1.76 -51.40
CA VAL A 5 6.70 2.47 -51.13
C VAL A 5 7.08 3.95 -51.17
N LYS A 6 6.63 4.66 -52.20
CA LYS A 6 6.85 6.10 -52.34
C LYS A 6 6.18 6.82 -51.16
N PRO A 7 6.86 7.76 -50.49
CA PRO A 7 6.20 8.69 -49.58
C PRO A 7 5.25 9.59 -50.38
N LEU A 8 4.06 9.84 -49.84
CA LEU A 8 3.11 10.81 -50.39
C LEU A 8 3.74 12.22 -50.38
N PRO A 9 3.42 13.10 -51.36
CA PRO A 9 4.02 14.42 -51.45
C PRO A 9 3.63 15.28 -50.25
N GLU A 10 4.63 15.94 -49.66
CA GLU A 10 4.42 17.04 -48.70
C GLU A 10 3.81 18.23 -49.43
N GLY A 11 2.64 18.69 -48.97
CA GLY A 11 2.06 19.96 -49.41
C GLY A 11 0.64 19.86 -49.95
N GLU A 12 -0.31 19.48 -49.10
CA GLU A 12 -1.67 20.01 -49.17
C GLU A 12 -2.21 20.02 -47.74
N ALA A 13 -2.61 21.20 -47.26
CA ALA A 13 -3.20 21.35 -45.95
C ALA A 13 -4.43 20.43 -45.89
N VAL A 14 -4.40 19.44 -44.98
CA VAL A 14 -5.62 18.73 -44.59
C VAL A 14 -6.51 19.77 -43.94
N GLU A 15 -7.46 20.30 -44.72
CA GLU A 15 -8.55 21.10 -44.20
C GLU A 15 -9.16 20.32 -43.04
N THR A 16 -9.09 20.92 -41.87
CA THR A 16 -9.91 20.50 -40.74
C THR A 16 -11.35 20.76 -41.15
N PRO A 17 -12.24 19.75 -41.23
CA PRO A 17 -13.63 20.03 -41.51
C PRO A 17 -14.22 20.68 -40.26
N ALA A 18 -14.26 22.01 -40.28
CA ALA A 18 -15.15 22.77 -39.44
C ALA A 18 -16.60 22.43 -39.81
N SER A 19 -17.45 22.36 -38.79
CA SER A 19 -18.91 22.30 -38.82
C SER A 19 -19.57 20.95 -39.21
N SER A 20 -20.18 20.33 -38.20
CA SER A 20 -21.61 19.96 -38.17
C SER A 20 -22.32 19.58 -39.49
N GLY A 21 -21.73 18.67 -40.27
CA GLY A 21 -22.50 17.90 -41.25
C GLY A 21 -23.22 16.75 -40.54
N LEU A 22 -24.50 16.94 -40.21
CA LEU A 22 -25.40 15.82 -39.92
C LEU A 22 -25.44 14.93 -41.16
N TYR A 23 -24.66 13.84 -41.16
CA TYR A 23 -24.89 12.73 -42.08
C TYR A 23 -26.33 12.28 -41.85
N ARG A 24 -27.21 12.54 -42.82
CA ARG A 24 -28.55 11.96 -42.85
C ARG A 24 -28.37 10.46 -43.05
N PHE A 25 -28.49 9.71 -41.96
CA PHE A 25 -28.68 8.26 -42.02
C PHE A 25 -29.93 7.97 -42.86
N GLY A 26 -29.83 7.01 -43.79
CA GLY A 26 -30.99 6.54 -44.55
C GLY A 26 -32.10 5.96 -43.64
N PRO A 27 -33.25 5.58 -44.21
CA PRO A 27 -34.41 5.10 -43.45
C PRO A 27 -34.15 3.83 -42.63
N HIS A 28 -33.06 3.09 -42.92
CA HIS A 28 -32.57 1.97 -42.12
C HIS A 28 -31.12 2.22 -41.66
N PRO A 29 -30.78 1.99 -40.38
CA PRO A 29 -29.39 2.02 -39.93
C PRO A 29 -28.57 0.96 -40.66
N SER A 30 -27.32 1.28 -41.01
CA SER A 30 -26.46 0.40 -41.81
C SER A 30 -25.14 0.07 -41.12
N VAL A 31 -24.65 -1.15 -41.33
CA VAL A 31 -23.51 -1.70 -40.57
C VAL A 31 -22.68 -2.68 -41.40
N SER A 32 -21.35 -2.61 -41.26
CA SER A 32 -20.45 -3.65 -41.78
C SER A 32 -19.93 -4.50 -40.62
N ILE A 33 -20.13 -5.81 -40.68
CA ILE A 33 -19.60 -6.77 -39.69
C ILE A 33 -18.28 -7.33 -40.22
N ILE A 34 -17.22 -7.28 -39.42
CA ILE A 34 -15.93 -7.87 -39.71
C ILE A 34 -15.76 -9.10 -38.84
N LEU A 35 -15.53 -10.24 -39.49
CA LEU A 35 -15.36 -11.54 -38.86
C LEU A 35 -13.94 -12.07 -39.18
N PRO A 36 -12.93 -11.81 -38.35
CA PRO A 36 -11.60 -12.35 -38.58
C PRO A 36 -11.56 -13.86 -38.31
N THR A 37 -11.00 -14.64 -39.24
CA THR A 37 -10.95 -16.11 -39.17
C THR A 37 -9.54 -16.65 -39.37
N LEU A 38 -9.21 -17.72 -38.63
CA LEU A 38 -8.02 -18.54 -38.88
C LEU A 38 -8.26 -19.96 -38.34
N ASN A 39 -8.62 -20.88 -39.25
CA ASN A 39 -9.04 -22.26 -38.98
C ASN A 39 -10.28 -22.34 -38.07
N GLU A 40 -11.40 -21.80 -38.52
CA GLU A 40 -12.67 -21.71 -37.80
C GLU A 40 -13.82 -22.47 -38.49
N ALA A 41 -13.50 -23.50 -39.28
CA ALA A 41 -14.47 -24.21 -40.12
C ALA A 41 -15.65 -24.81 -39.33
N GLU A 42 -15.43 -25.17 -38.06
CA GLU A 42 -16.47 -25.74 -37.19
C GLU A 42 -17.46 -24.69 -36.68
N ASN A 43 -17.04 -23.44 -36.53
CA ASN A 43 -17.84 -22.38 -35.91
C ASN A 43 -18.51 -21.44 -36.92
N VAL A 44 -17.88 -21.24 -38.08
CA VAL A 44 -18.21 -20.18 -39.04
C VAL A 44 -19.67 -20.20 -39.52
N ASP A 45 -20.23 -21.38 -39.78
CA ASP A 45 -21.63 -21.53 -40.25
C ASP A 45 -22.64 -21.05 -39.19
N ARG A 46 -22.42 -21.44 -37.92
CA ARG A 46 -23.29 -21.06 -36.81
C ARG A 46 -23.22 -19.56 -36.57
N VAL A 47 -22.01 -19.00 -36.52
CA VAL A 47 -21.79 -17.58 -36.21
C VAL A 47 -22.38 -16.69 -37.30
N ILE A 48 -22.12 -16.99 -38.58
CA ILE A 48 -22.72 -16.24 -39.69
C ILE A 48 -24.25 -16.36 -39.66
N GLY A 49 -24.78 -17.57 -39.47
CA GLY A 49 -26.22 -17.80 -39.39
C GLY A 49 -26.90 -16.99 -38.27
N GLU A 50 -26.31 -16.98 -37.08
CA GLU A 50 -26.80 -16.18 -35.94
C GLU A 50 -26.74 -14.67 -36.23
N ILE A 51 -25.64 -14.16 -36.81
CA ILE A 51 -25.52 -12.74 -37.15
C ILE A 51 -26.57 -12.34 -38.20
N VAL A 52 -26.71 -13.12 -39.28
CA VAL A 52 -27.70 -12.88 -40.33
C VAL A 52 -29.12 -12.87 -39.75
N ALA A 53 -29.47 -13.85 -38.91
CA ALA A 53 -30.79 -13.93 -38.29
C ALA A 53 -31.10 -12.72 -37.40
N ASN A 54 -30.11 -12.16 -36.70
CA ASN A 54 -30.29 -11.02 -35.81
C ASN A 54 -30.29 -9.66 -36.54
N LEU A 55 -29.65 -9.54 -37.71
CA LEU A 55 -29.58 -8.29 -38.47
C LEU A 55 -30.67 -8.14 -39.53
N ARG A 56 -31.15 -9.27 -40.08
CA ARG A 56 -32.14 -9.28 -41.16
C ARG A 56 -33.44 -8.59 -40.71
N GLY A 57 -33.89 -7.63 -41.52
CA GLY A 57 -35.11 -6.85 -41.24
C GLY A 57 -34.91 -5.67 -40.27
N HIS A 58 -33.72 -5.50 -39.71
CA HIS A 58 -33.39 -4.40 -38.79
C HIS A 58 -32.35 -3.44 -39.36
N PHE A 59 -31.35 -3.96 -40.07
CA PHE A 59 -30.24 -3.16 -40.63
C PHE A 59 -30.02 -3.49 -42.11
N GLU A 60 -29.54 -2.52 -42.87
CA GLU A 60 -28.78 -2.84 -44.09
C GLU A 60 -27.37 -3.26 -43.68
N PHE A 61 -26.95 -4.46 -44.04
CA PHE A 61 -25.68 -4.99 -43.55
C PHE A 61 -24.89 -5.74 -44.61
N GLU A 62 -23.58 -5.80 -44.36
CA GLU A 62 -22.68 -6.75 -44.99
C GLU A 62 -21.81 -7.43 -43.94
N ILE A 63 -21.34 -8.64 -44.23
CA ILE A 63 -20.41 -9.38 -43.40
C ILE A 63 -19.14 -9.61 -44.22
N ILE A 64 -18.01 -9.07 -43.79
CA ILE A 64 -16.70 -9.32 -44.38
C ILE A 64 -15.98 -10.31 -43.49
N VAL A 65 -15.79 -11.53 -43.99
CA VAL A 65 -14.97 -12.54 -43.32
C VAL A 65 -13.53 -12.35 -43.77
N ALA A 66 -12.68 -11.92 -42.83
CA ALA A 66 -11.27 -11.62 -43.07
C ALA A 66 -10.41 -12.82 -42.69
N ASP A 67 -10.04 -13.62 -43.68
CA ASP A 67 -9.31 -14.86 -43.45
C ASP A 67 -7.79 -14.64 -43.47
N GLY A 68 -7.15 -14.94 -42.34
CA GLY A 68 -5.72 -14.75 -42.11
C GLY A 68 -4.82 -15.89 -42.64
N GLY A 69 -5.30 -16.69 -43.59
CA GLY A 69 -4.57 -17.83 -44.17
C GLY A 69 -4.98 -19.18 -43.58
N SER A 70 -6.29 -19.45 -43.49
CA SER A 70 -6.82 -20.73 -43.03
C SER A 70 -6.40 -21.87 -43.96
N SER A 71 -6.00 -22.99 -43.36
CA SER A 71 -5.66 -24.25 -44.04
C SER A 71 -6.74 -25.32 -43.90
N ASP A 72 -7.86 -25.00 -43.26
CA ASP A 72 -9.04 -25.86 -43.14
C ASP A 72 -10.15 -25.43 -44.12
N GLY A 73 -11.35 -26.02 -43.97
CA GLY A 73 -12.51 -25.72 -44.82
C GLY A 73 -13.21 -24.38 -44.55
N THR A 74 -12.62 -23.44 -43.80
CA THR A 74 -13.27 -22.15 -43.45
C THR A 74 -13.66 -21.36 -44.69
N CYS A 75 -12.73 -21.16 -45.62
CA CYS A 75 -12.95 -20.36 -46.83
C CYS A 75 -14.07 -20.93 -47.71
N GLU A 76 -14.09 -22.25 -47.92
CA GLU A 76 -15.12 -22.93 -48.71
C GLU A 76 -16.53 -22.75 -48.13
N LYS A 77 -16.65 -22.79 -46.80
CA LYS A 77 -17.92 -22.57 -46.10
C LYS A 77 -18.41 -21.13 -46.26
N VAL A 78 -17.52 -20.15 -46.09
CA VAL A 78 -17.86 -18.73 -46.24
C VAL A 78 -18.30 -18.40 -47.67
N GLU A 79 -17.65 -18.98 -48.69
CA GLU A 79 -18.04 -18.77 -50.09
C GLU A 79 -19.47 -19.26 -50.38
N ARG A 80 -19.90 -20.35 -49.74
CA ARG A 80 -21.30 -20.82 -49.85
C ARG A 80 -22.27 -19.78 -49.29
N TRP A 81 -21.95 -19.14 -48.17
CA TRP A 81 -22.77 -18.08 -47.59
C TRP A 81 -22.88 -16.84 -48.50
N GLY A 82 -21.79 -16.48 -49.19
CA GLY A 82 -21.78 -15.33 -50.11
C GLY A 82 -22.71 -15.46 -51.31
N SER A 83 -23.15 -16.68 -51.65
CA SER A 83 -24.12 -16.90 -52.73
C SER A 83 -25.56 -16.53 -52.37
N GLN A 84 -25.92 -16.48 -51.07
CA GLN A 84 -27.30 -16.32 -50.59
C GLN A 84 -27.48 -15.11 -49.66
N HIS A 85 -26.39 -14.60 -49.10
CA HIS A 85 -26.38 -13.56 -48.08
C HIS A 85 -25.32 -12.51 -48.42
N PRO A 86 -25.38 -11.28 -47.85
CA PRO A 86 -24.38 -10.24 -48.09
C PRO A 86 -23.08 -10.53 -47.33
N VAL A 87 -22.47 -11.69 -47.60
CA VAL A 87 -21.26 -12.20 -46.98
C VAL A 87 -20.14 -12.21 -48.02
N VAL A 88 -19.01 -11.60 -47.70
CA VAL A 88 -17.86 -11.46 -48.58
C VAL A 88 -16.65 -12.08 -47.91
N LEU A 89 -15.98 -12.99 -48.60
CA LEU A 89 -14.69 -13.52 -48.17
C LEU A 89 -13.55 -12.60 -48.63
N MET A 90 -12.69 -12.21 -47.71
CA MET A 90 -11.43 -11.52 -47.98
C MET A 90 -10.29 -12.42 -47.51
N ARG A 91 -9.43 -12.85 -48.45
CA ARG A 91 -8.26 -13.68 -48.14
C ARG A 91 -7.03 -12.80 -48.02
N ASN A 92 -6.30 -12.93 -46.90
CA ASN A 92 -5.00 -12.31 -46.70
C ASN A 92 -3.89 -13.35 -46.88
N GLU A 93 -2.68 -12.92 -47.24
CA GLU A 93 -1.53 -13.81 -47.53
C GLU A 93 -0.98 -14.55 -46.29
N GLY A 94 -1.51 -14.26 -45.10
CA GLY A 94 -1.06 -14.79 -43.82
C GLY A 94 0.19 -14.06 -43.27
N GLY A 95 0.33 -14.02 -41.94
CA GLY A 95 1.51 -13.47 -41.25
C GLY A 95 1.33 -12.10 -40.57
N GLY A 96 0.32 -11.31 -40.95
CA GLY A 96 0.02 -9.99 -40.39
C GLY A 96 -0.67 -9.98 -39.02
N GLY A 97 -1.41 -11.05 -38.71
CA GLY A 97 -2.14 -11.23 -37.46
C GLY A 97 -3.47 -10.46 -37.39
N LEU A 98 -4.22 -10.71 -36.32
CA LEU A 98 -5.63 -10.31 -36.15
C LEU A 98 -5.93 -8.83 -36.46
N ALA A 99 -5.10 -7.89 -36.01
CA ALA A 99 -5.39 -6.47 -36.26
C ALA A 99 -5.22 -6.08 -37.72
N GLU A 100 -4.28 -6.69 -38.44
CA GLU A 100 -4.08 -6.44 -39.87
C GLU A 100 -5.26 -6.98 -40.68
N ASP A 101 -5.78 -8.15 -40.31
CA ASP A 101 -6.97 -8.73 -40.94
C ASP A 101 -8.19 -7.80 -40.76
N VAL A 102 -8.39 -7.32 -39.53
CA VAL A 102 -9.49 -6.39 -39.21
C VAL A 102 -9.34 -5.05 -39.95
N LEU A 103 -8.13 -4.48 -40.01
CA LEU A 103 -7.88 -3.20 -40.67
C LEU A 103 -8.05 -3.30 -42.19
N SER A 104 -7.55 -4.37 -42.80
CA SER A 104 -7.66 -4.62 -44.23
C SER A 104 -9.12 -4.81 -44.65
N ALA A 105 -9.90 -5.53 -43.85
CA ALA A 105 -11.35 -5.64 -44.04
C ALA A 105 -12.05 -4.29 -43.84
N SER A 106 -11.71 -3.54 -42.78
CA SER A 106 -12.28 -2.22 -42.50
C SER A 106 -12.00 -1.19 -43.60
N ALA A 107 -10.91 -1.35 -44.36
CA ALA A 107 -10.62 -0.50 -45.51
C ALA A 107 -11.59 -0.75 -46.67
N ARG A 108 -12.23 -1.93 -46.74
CA ARG A 108 -13.14 -2.35 -47.82
C ARG A 108 -14.62 -2.33 -47.46
N THR A 109 -14.97 -2.04 -46.22
CA THR A 109 -16.36 -1.93 -45.77
C THR A 109 -17.12 -0.81 -46.48
N LYS A 110 -18.36 -1.07 -46.88
CA LYS A 110 -19.32 -0.16 -47.50
C LYS A 110 -19.87 0.87 -46.52
N TYR A 111 -20.13 0.45 -45.27
CA TYR A 111 -20.85 1.28 -44.30
C TYR A 111 -19.91 1.98 -43.30
N PRO A 112 -20.32 3.14 -42.75
CA PRO A 112 -19.47 3.94 -41.86
C PRO A 112 -19.36 3.38 -40.43
N VAL A 113 -20.31 2.55 -40.00
CA VAL A 113 -20.28 1.85 -38.72
C VAL A 113 -19.78 0.42 -38.95
N VAL A 114 -18.74 0.04 -38.22
CA VAL A 114 -18.09 -1.25 -38.31
C VAL A 114 -18.22 -1.97 -36.97
N VAL A 115 -18.58 -3.25 -37.01
CA VAL A 115 -18.58 -4.13 -35.84
C VAL A 115 -17.51 -5.18 -36.05
N VAL A 116 -16.63 -5.36 -35.08
CA VAL A 116 -15.67 -6.47 -35.04
C VAL A 116 -16.21 -7.51 -34.08
N ILE A 117 -16.28 -8.77 -34.49
CA ILE A 117 -16.74 -9.90 -33.66
C ILE A 117 -15.90 -11.15 -33.97
N ASP A 118 -15.47 -11.89 -32.94
CA ASP A 118 -14.68 -13.11 -33.15
C ASP A 118 -15.55 -14.25 -33.75
N ALA A 119 -14.94 -15.06 -34.62
CA ALA A 119 -15.61 -16.18 -35.31
C ALA A 119 -15.75 -17.47 -34.47
N ASP A 120 -15.25 -17.50 -33.22
CA ASP A 120 -15.27 -18.66 -32.34
C ASP A 120 -16.65 -18.90 -31.68
N GLY A 121 -17.56 -17.96 -31.89
CA GLY A 121 -18.93 -17.97 -31.39
C GLY A 121 -19.04 -17.88 -29.86
N SER A 122 -18.02 -17.35 -29.19
CA SER A 122 -18.04 -16.96 -27.77
C SER A 122 -18.86 -15.69 -27.52
N HIS A 123 -19.05 -14.86 -28.55
CA HIS A 123 -19.77 -13.59 -28.48
C HIS A 123 -21.24 -13.73 -28.89
N PRO A 124 -22.18 -13.11 -28.17
CA PRO A 124 -23.60 -13.20 -28.49
C PRO A 124 -23.95 -12.29 -29.68
N ALA A 125 -24.35 -12.89 -30.80
CA ALA A 125 -24.83 -12.16 -31.98
C ALA A 125 -25.98 -11.16 -31.71
N PRO A 126 -26.95 -11.42 -30.79
CA PRO A 126 -28.01 -10.44 -30.50
C PRO A 126 -27.49 -9.09 -29.97
N SER A 127 -26.35 -9.08 -29.27
CA SER A 127 -25.77 -7.85 -28.73
C SER A 127 -25.19 -6.92 -29.81
N VAL A 128 -25.02 -7.40 -31.05
CA VAL A 128 -24.57 -6.57 -32.19
C VAL A 128 -25.50 -5.38 -32.38
N ARG A 129 -26.82 -5.61 -32.28
CA ARG A 129 -27.85 -4.57 -32.46
C ARG A 129 -27.64 -3.40 -31.51
N GLU A 130 -27.53 -3.69 -30.22
CA GLU A 130 -27.37 -2.66 -29.18
C GLU A 130 -26.06 -1.87 -29.36
N LEU A 131 -24.95 -2.55 -29.71
CA LEU A 131 -23.67 -1.89 -29.99
C LEU A 131 -23.78 -0.92 -31.17
N VAL A 132 -24.42 -1.34 -32.27
CA VAL A 132 -24.61 -0.51 -33.46
C VAL A 132 -25.49 0.68 -33.14
N ASP A 133 -26.61 0.49 -32.44
CA ASP A 133 -27.53 1.57 -32.09
C ASP A 133 -26.84 2.69 -31.29
N HIS A 134 -25.92 2.35 -30.39
CA HIS A 134 -25.16 3.32 -29.61
C HIS A 134 -24.20 4.19 -30.45
N VAL A 135 -23.55 3.60 -31.46
CA VAL A 135 -22.60 4.31 -32.33
C VAL A 135 -23.34 5.06 -33.45
N ALA A 136 -24.35 4.42 -34.05
CA ALA A 136 -25.17 4.98 -35.12
C ALA A 136 -25.96 6.20 -34.64
N SER A 137 -26.40 6.24 -33.38
CA SER A 137 -27.07 7.43 -32.82
C SER A 137 -26.16 8.64 -32.63
N GLY A 138 -24.84 8.51 -32.89
CA GLY A 138 -23.84 9.58 -32.71
C GLY A 138 -23.55 9.97 -31.24
N ARG A 139 -24.15 9.26 -30.28
CA ARG A 139 -23.95 9.47 -28.83
C ARG A 139 -22.57 9.00 -28.39
N TYR A 140 -22.09 7.90 -28.98
CA TYR A 140 -20.80 7.31 -28.69
C TYR A 140 -20.00 7.13 -29.99
N ASP A 141 -18.69 7.20 -29.86
CA ASP A 141 -17.74 6.99 -30.96
C ASP A 141 -17.35 5.50 -31.05
N MET A 142 -17.46 4.77 -29.94
CA MET A 142 -17.27 3.32 -29.83
C MET A 142 -18.21 2.71 -28.77
N ALA A 143 -18.71 1.50 -29.04
CA ALA A 143 -19.46 0.69 -28.08
C ALA A 143 -18.79 -0.67 -27.94
N ILE A 144 -18.55 -1.15 -26.71
CA ILE A 144 -17.82 -2.39 -26.43
C ILE A 144 -18.73 -3.39 -25.74
N GLY A 145 -18.78 -4.61 -26.27
CA GLY A 145 -19.37 -5.75 -25.55
C GLY A 145 -18.46 -6.12 -24.38
N SER A 146 -18.93 -5.88 -23.15
CA SER A 146 -18.12 -5.94 -21.94
C SER A 146 -18.56 -7.06 -21.01
N ARG A 147 -17.59 -7.87 -20.57
CA ARG A 147 -17.77 -8.96 -19.61
C ARG A 147 -17.81 -8.47 -18.16
N TYR A 148 -17.43 -7.21 -17.90
CA TYR A 148 -17.08 -6.72 -16.57
C TYR A 148 -17.94 -5.57 -16.06
N VAL A 149 -18.88 -5.09 -16.88
CA VAL A 149 -19.96 -4.20 -16.42
C VAL A 149 -21.08 -4.99 -15.73
N ASP A 150 -21.93 -4.28 -14.98
CA ASP A 150 -23.07 -4.91 -14.32
C ASP A 150 -24.01 -5.55 -15.37
N GLY A 151 -24.32 -6.83 -15.20
CA GLY A 151 -25.04 -7.65 -16.18
C GLY A 151 -24.14 -8.49 -17.09
N GLY A 152 -22.84 -8.15 -17.22
CA GLY A 152 -21.87 -8.94 -17.97
C GLY A 152 -21.43 -10.19 -17.23
N VAL A 153 -21.30 -11.32 -17.93
CA VAL A 153 -20.93 -12.62 -17.33
C VAL A 153 -19.99 -13.43 -18.24
N THR A 154 -19.19 -14.30 -17.63
CA THR A 154 -18.35 -15.29 -18.33
C THR A 154 -18.84 -16.69 -17.98
N VAL A 155 -19.50 -17.35 -18.93
CA VAL A 155 -20.10 -18.68 -18.74
C VAL A 155 -19.07 -19.76 -19.08
N GLY A 156 -18.97 -20.80 -18.27
CA GLY A 156 -18.03 -21.92 -18.46
C GLY A 156 -16.60 -21.68 -17.96
N TRP A 157 -16.14 -20.43 -17.91
CA TRP A 157 -14.73 -20.13 -17.60
C TRP A 157 -14.26 -20.63 -16.22
N PRO A 158 -13.08 -21.28 -16.12
CA PRO A 158 -12.46 -21.60 -14.85
C PRO A 158 -11.96 -20.33 -14.13
N LEU A 159 -11.87 -20.38 -12.79
CA LEU A 159 -11.51 -19.23 -11.95
C LEU A 159 -10.17 -18.59 -12.31
N HIS A 160 -9.15 -19.41 -12.62
CA HIS A 160 -7.82 -18.90 -12.99
C HIS A 160 -7.85 -18.07 -14.28
N ARG A 161 -8.68 -18.47 -15.26
CA ARG A 161 -8.84 -17.75 -16.54
C ARG A 161 -9.56 -16.41 -16.34
N ARG A 162 -10.59 -16.40 -15.48
CA ARG A 162 -11.27 -15.16 -15.07
C ARG A 162 -10.31 -14.19 -14.37
N ALA A 163 -9.47 -14.70 -13.48
CA ALA A 163 -8.46 -13.90 -12.81
C ALA A 163 -7.44 -13.31 -13.81
N LEU A 164 -6.88 -14.14 -14.69
CA LEU A 164 -5.90 -13.70 -15.70
C LEU A 164 -6.47 -12.63 -16.63
N SER A 165 -7.72 -12.78 -17.08
CA SER A 165 -8.34 -11.78 -17.96
C SER A 165 -8.62 -10.46 -17.26
N ARG A 166 -9.03 -10.49 -15.98
CA ARG A 166 -9.16 -9.27 -15.16
C ARG A 166 -7.81 -8.61 -14.89
N LEU A 167 -6.76 -9.38 -14.68
CA LEU A 167 -5.39 -8.86 -14.56
C LEU A 167 -4.94 -8.17 -15.85
N GLY A 168 -5.21 -8.78 -17.01
CA GLY A 168 -5.00 -8.15 -18.31
C GLY A 168 -5.72 -6.80 -18.41
N ALA A 169 -7.02 -6.76 -18.10
CA ALA A 169 -7.79 -5.51 -18.11
C ALA A 169 -7.23 -4.47 -17.11
N ALA A 170 -6.75 -4.91 -15.94
CA ALA A 170 -6.14 -4.03 -14.95
C ALA A 170 -4.87 -3.34 -15.46
N PHE A 171 -4.04 -4.01 -16.27
CA PHE A 171 -2.85 -3.39 -16.88
C PHE A 171 -3.19 -2.29 -17.89
N ALA A 172 -4.36 -2.35 -18.55
CA ALA A 172 -4.85 -1.28 -19.43
C ALA A 172 -5.51 -0.10 -18.70
N SER A 173 -5.93 -0.29 -17.44
CA SER A 173 -6.65 0.74 -16.66
C SER A 173 -5.96 2.12 -16.49
N PRO A 174 -4.61 2.26 -16.58
CA PRO A 174 -3.98 3.57 -16.57
C PRO A 174 -4.30 4.39 -17.83
N PHE A 175 -4.59 3.71 -18.93
CA PHE A 175 -4.76 4.31 -20.25
C PHE A 175 -6.23 4.48 -20.64
N THR A 176 -7.16 3.75 -20.01
CA THR A 176 -8.59 3.81 -20.33
C THR A 176 -9.48 3.59 -19.11
N GLU A 177 -10.65 4.23 -19.11
CA GLU A 177 -11.69 4.04 -18.10
C GLU A 177 -12.57 2.81 -18.37
N VAL A 178 -12.49 2.24 -19.58
CA VAL A 178 -13.23 1.04 -19.98
C VAL A 178 -12.89 -0.13 -19.05
N LYS A 179 -13.89 -0.88 -18.59
CA LYS A 179 -13.71 -2.04 -17.71
C LYS A 179 -13.21 -3.26 -18.47
N ASP A 180 -13.66 -3.46 -19.70
CA ASP A 180 -13.21 -4.55 -20.58
C ASP A 180 -12.50 -4.07 -21.86
N PRO A 181 -11.30 -3.45 -21.72
CA PRO A 181 -10.60 -2.84 -22.85
C PRO A 181 -9.93 -3.87 -23.78
N LEU A 182 -9.98 -5.16 -23.43
CA LEU A 182 -9.39 -6.25 -24.20
C LEU A 182 -10.42 -7.07 -24.98
N SER A 183 -11.70 -6.66 -24.93
CA SER A 183 -12.78 -7.29 -25.69
C SER A 183 -12.50 -7.19 -27.20
N GLY A 184 -12.69 -8.32 -27.89
CA GLY A 184 -12.65 -8.39 -29.35
C GLY A 184 -13.97 -7.96 -30.00
N PHE A 185 -15.00 -7.70 -29.19
CA PHE A 185 -16.35 -7.42 -29.67
C PHE A 185 -16.76 -5.98 -29.42
N PHE A 186 -16.80 -5.19 -30.48
CA PHE A 186 -17.11 -3.75 -30.39
C PHE A 186 -17.64 -3.20 -31.72
N ALA A 187 -18.45 -2.14 -31.61
CA ALA A 187 -18.84 -1.28 -32.72
C ALA A 187 -18.05 0.04 -32.68
N ILE A 188 -17.64 0.56 -33.82
CA ILE A 188 -16.87 1.80 -33.95
C ILE A 188 -17.10 2.45 -35.32
N ARG A 189 -16.85 3.75 -35.43
CA ARG A 189 -16.76 4.42 -36.73
C ARG A 189 -15.55 3.92 -37.51
N ARG A 190 -15.75 3.58 -38.78
CA ARG A 190 -14.71 3.13 -39.73
C ARG A 190 -13.50 4.06 -39.74
N SER A 191 -13.72 5.37 -39.81
CA SER A 191 -12.65 6.38 -39.82
C SER A 191 -11.79 6.34 -38.57
N SER A 192 -12.39 6.18 -37.40
CA SER A 192 -11.68 6.07 -36.12
C SER A 192 -10.86 4.78 -36.02
N LEU A 193 -11.39 3.65 -36.51
CA LEU A 193 -10.68 2.37 -36.53
C LEU A 193 -9.45 2.41 -37.45
N LEU A 194 -9.61 2.96 -38.66
CA LEU A 194 -8.52 3.10 -39.64
C LEU A 194 -7.43 4.07 -39.13
N ALA A 195 -7.82 5.19 -38.53
CA ALA A 195 -6.87 6.12 -37.92
C ALA A 195 -6.06 5.47 -36.78
N ALA A 196 -6.67 4.62 -35.97
CA ALA A 196 -5.98 3.87 -34.93
C ALA A 196 -5.00 2.82 -35.48
N GLY A 197 -5.35 2.22 -36.62
CA GLY A 197 -4.54 1.20 -37.30
C GLY A 197 -3.24 1.73 -37.91
N ALA A 198 -3.21 2.99 -38.36
CA ALA A 198 -2.04 3.60 -39.01
C ALA A 198 -0.77 3.61 -38.15
N HIS A 199 -0.91 3.48 -36.82
CA HIS A 199 0.18 3.56 -35.86
C HIS A 199 0.37 2.28 -35.03
N THR A 200 -0.39 1.21 -35.30
CA THR A 200 -0.46 0.04 -34.40
C THR A 200 0.05 -1.22 -35.09
N LYS A 201 1.03 -1.89 -34.46
CA LYS A 201 1.38 -3.29 -34.75
C LYS A 201 0.86 -4.15 -33.59
N GLY A 202 0.07 -5.20 -33.82
CA GLY A 202 -0.28 -6.15 -32.76
C GLY A 202 -1.69 -6.77 -32.81
N PHE A 203 -2.14 -7.31 -31.67
CA PHE A 203 -3.31 -8.20 -31.56
C PHE A 203 -4.60 -7.51 -31.05
N LYS A 204 -4.50 -6.37 -30.35
CA LYS A 204 -5.64 -5.72 -29.67
C LYS A 204 -5.99 -4.36 -30.30
N ILE A 205 -6.62 -4.42 -31.47
CA ILE A 205 -7.00 -3.22 -32.24
C ILE A 205 -8.06 -2.35 -31.54
N GLY A 206 -9.00 -2.95 -30.80
CA GLY A 206 -9.98 -2.19 -30.01
C GLY A 206 -9.33 -1.31 -28.94
N LEU A 207 -8.31 -1.84 -28.24
CA LEU A 207 -7.53 -1.05 -27.29
C LEU A 207 -6.74 0.08 -27.98
N ALA A 208 -6.19 -0.19 -29.16
CA ALA A 208 -5.51 0.83 -29.94
C ALA A 208 -6.45 1.96 -30.35
N ALA A 209 -7.69 1.63 -30.73
CA ALA A 209 -8.72 2.63 -31.03
C ALA A 209 -9.08 3.48 -29.82
N LEU A 210 -9.21 2.87 -28.63
CA LEU A 210 -9.40 3.60 -27.37
C LEU A 210 -8.26 4.58 -27.09
N PHE A 211 -7.02 4.17 -27.35
CA PHE A 211 -5.86 5.02 -27.13
C PHE A 211 -5.76 6.17 -28.15
N ALA A 212 -5.95 5.85 -29.44
CA ALA A 212 -5.86 6.82 -30.54
C ALA A 212 -6.98 7.87 -30.49
N GLY A 213 -8.17 7.52 -29.99
CA GLY A 213 -9.30 8.45 -29.88
C GLY A 213 -9.06 9.62 -28.93
N GLY A 214 -8.18 9.47 -27.94
CA GLY A 214 -7.83 10.53 -27.00
C GLY A 214 -8.97 10.97 -26.05
N PRO A 215 -8.81 12.11 -25.34
CA PRO A 215 -9.71 12.51 -24.24
C PRO A 215 -11.17 12.79 -24.64
N GLY A 216 -11.43 13.07 -25.92
CA GLY A 216 -12.77 13.36 -26.44
C GLY A 216 -13.53 12.13 -26.94
N PHE A 217 -12.90 10.95 -26.94
CA PHE A 217 -13.48 9.73 -27.49
C PHE A 217 -14.52 9.13 -26.54
N ARG A 218 -15.79 9.18 -26.93
CA ARG A 218 -16.92 8.74 -26.10
C ARG A 218 -17.13 7.25 -26.29
N VAL A 219 -17.00 6.51 -25.20
CA VAL A 219 -17.11 5.05 -25.22
C VAL A 219 -18.20 4.60 -24.26
N CYS A 220 -19.01 3.62 -24.67
CA CYS A 220 -19.92 2.90 -23.78
C CYS A 220 -19.60 1.41 -23.75
N GLU A 221 -20.00 0.76 -22.66
CA GLU A 221 -19.85 -0.69 -22.47
C GLU A 221 -21.24 -1.32 -22.31
N VAL A 222 -21.55 -2.27 -23.19
CA VAL A 222 -22.80 -3.05 -23.19
C VAL A 222 -22.54 -4.40 -22.52
N PRO A 223 -23.32 -4.81 -21.50
CA PRO A 223 -23.13 -6.09 -20.84
C PRO A 223 -23.36 -7.26 -21.81
N ILE A 224 -22.40 -8.20 -21.86
CA ILE A 224 -22.53 -9.42 -22.68
C ILE A 224 -22.37 -10.70 -21.84
N SER A 225 -23.02 -11.77 -22.31
CA SER A 225 -22.74 -13.14 -21.85
C SER A 225 -21.69 -13.75 -22.76
N PHE A 226 -20.46 -13.87 -22.27
CA PHE A 226 -19.35 -14.46 -23.02
C PHE A 226 -19.28 -15.96 -22.71
N PHE A 227 -19.46 -16.80 -23.72
CA PHE A 227 -19.45 -18.25 -23.58
C PHE A 227 -18.05 -18.82 -23.80
N GLU A 228 -17.75 -19.94 -23.16
CA GLU A 228 -16.56 -20.70 -23.54
C GLU A 228 -16.80 -21.36 -24.90
N ARG A 229 -15.90 -21.08 -25.84
CA ARG A 229 -15.87 -21.72 -27.17
C ARG A 229 -16.12 -23.23 -27.10
N GLN A 230 -16.94 -23.72 -28.01
CA GLN A 230 -17.36 -25.11 -28.06
C GLN A 230 -16.30 -26.01 -28.73
N SER A 231 -15.45 -25.45 -29.59
CA SER A 231 -14.34 -26.18 -30.22
C SER A 231 -13.09 -25.31 -30.48
N GLY A 232 -11.94 -25.96 -30.74
CA GLY A 232 -10.63 -25.32 -31.00
C GLY A 232 -9.69 -25.16 -29.79
N LYS A 233 -8.35 -25.10 -30.00
CA LYS A 233 -7.32 -24.83 -28.97
C LYS A 233 -7.04 -23.33 -28.80
N SER A 234 -6.77 -22.86 -27.58
CA SER A 234 -6.68 -21.42 -27.29
C SER A 234 -5.32 -20.94 -27.73
N LYS A 235 -5.28 -19.98 -28.66
CA LYS A 235 -4.03 -19.42 -29.19
C LYS A 235 -3.41 -18.37 -28.25
N ILE A 236 -3.95 -18.14 -27.04
CA ILE A 236 -3.39 -17.21 -26.06
C ILE A 236 -2.25 -17.90 -25.30
N GLY A 237 -1.04 -17.76 -25.81
CA GLY A 237 0.21 -18.14 -25.15
C GLY A 237 0.94 -16.96 -24.51
N SER A 238 2.16 -17.22 -24.02
CA SER A 238 3.04 -16.22 -23.40
C SER A 238 3.51 -15.15 -24.38
N SER A 239 3.63 -15.47 -25.68
CA SER A 239 4.03 -14.50 -26.71
C SER A 239 3.00 -13.40 -26.91
N GLN A 240 1.70 -13.70 -26.87
CA GLN A 240 0.63 -12.70 -26.97
C GLN A 240 0.59 -11.79 -25.73
N LEU A 241 0.87 -12.32 -24.54
CA LEU A 241 0.99 -11.52 -23.32
C LEU A 241 2.17 -10.54 -23.43
N LEU A 242 3.34 -11.00 -23.88
CA LEU A 242 4.51 -10.14 -24.09
C LEU A 242 4.25 -9.06 -25.16
N ALA A 243 3.56 -9.41 -26.24
CA ALA A 243 3.16 -8.44 -27.27
C ALA A 243 2.21 -7.38 -26.70
N TYR A 244 1.23 -7.78 -25.89
CA TYR A 244 0.31 -6.87 -25.21
C TYR A 244 1.03 -5.93 -24.23
N LEU A 245 1.93 -6.47 -23.39
CA LEU A 245 2.72 -5.64 -22.48
C LEU A 245 3.64 -4.68 -23.25
N GLY A 246 4.24 -5.13 -24.35
CA GLY A 246 5.00 -4.30 -25.28
C GLY A 246 4.16 -3.14 -25.83
N GLN A 247 2.93 -3.41 -26.27
CA GLN A 247 1.99 -2.40 -26.76
C GLN A 247 1.65 -1.35 -25.69
N LEU A 248 1.37 -1.76 -24.44
CA LEU A 248 1.12 -0.82 -23.34
C LEU A 248 2.34 0.05 -23.02
N LEU A 249 3.53 -0.54 -23.06
CA LEU A 249 4.78 0.18 -22.86
C LEU A 249 5.02 1.21 -23.97
N GLU A 250 4.71 0.88 -25.22
CA GLU A 250 4.75 1.83 -26.34
C GLU A 250 3.76 2.99 -26.12
N TYR A 251 2.54 2.71 -25.65
CA TYR A 251 1.57 3.74 -25.27
C TYR A 251 2.07 4.65 -24.16
N SER A 252 2.85 4.12 -23.21
CA SER A 252 3.44 4.97 -22.16
C SER A 252 4.54 5.92 -22.64
N ARG A 253 5.17 5.63 -23.80
CA ARG A 253 6.45 6.21 -24.23
C ARG A 253 6.41 6.97 -25.55
N GLY A 254 5.51 6.58 -26.46
CA GLY A 254 5.47 7.09 -27.83
C GLY A 254 6.65 6.66 -28.72
N THR A 255 7.52 5.74 -28.26
CA THR A 255 8.68 5.23 -29.00
C THR A 255 8.82 3.72 -28.82
N THR A 256 9.43 3.03 -29.79
CA THR A 256 9.64 1.57 -29.76
C THR A 256 10.58 1.15 -28.62
N PHE A 257 10.12 0.20 -27.79
CA PHE A 257 10.82 -0.26 -26.58
C PHE A 257 12.24 -0.80 -26.84
N SER A 258 12.41 -1.55 -27.94
CA SER A 258 13.62 -2.34 -28.20
C SER A 258 14.87 -1.48 -28.46
N GLY A 259 14.74 -0.32 -29.11
CA GLY A 259 15.88 0.51 -29.50
C GLY A 259 16.55 1.21 -28.31
N THR A 260 15.77 1.99 -27.55
CA THR A 260 16.26 2.73 -26.38
C THR A 260 16.73 1.80 -25.27
N PHE A 261 16.02 0.68 -25.05
CA PHE A 261 16.40 -0.31 -24.03
C PHE A 261 17.77 -0.94 -24.31
N LYS A 262 18.06 -1.34 -25.55
CA LYS A 262 19.39 -1.88 -25.92
C LYS A 262 20.51 -0.88 -25.68
N ARG A 263 20.32 0.39 -26.10
CA ARG A 263 21.30 1.46 -25.85
C ARG A 263 21.48 1.75 -24.36
N PHE A 264 20.40 1.63 -23.56
CA PHE A 264 20.47 1.77 -22.11
C PHE A 264 21.26 0.63 -21.47
N LEU A 265 20.97 -0.62 -21.83
CA LEU A 265 21.68 -1.79 -21.33
C LEU A 265 23.18 -1.72 -21.63
N LEU A 266 23.58 -1.26 -22.80
CA LEU A 266 24.99 -1.14 -23.17
C LEU A 266 25.72 -0.13 -22.28
N VAL A 267 25.14 1.07 -22.09
CA VAL A 267 25.69 2.08 -21.16
C VAL A 267 25.69 1.55 -19.72
N GLY A 268 24.59 0.91 -19.30
CA GLY A 268 24.45 0.33 -17.97
C GLY A 268 25.46 -0.78 -17.69
N MET A 269 25.82 -1.61 -18.67
CA MET A 269 26.81 -2.67 -18.53
C MET A 269 28.23 -2.10 -18.35
N ALA A 270 28.57 -1.03 -19.06
CA ALA A 270 29.84 -0.32 -18.84
C ALA A 270 29.89 0.31 -17.43
N GLY A 271 28.80 0.95 -17.00
CA GLY A 271 28.69 1.48 -15.64
C GLY A 271 28.74 0.39 -14.57
N PHE A 272 28.14 -0.77 -14.84
CA PHE A 272 28.20 -1.94 -13.95
C PHE A 272 29.64 -2.43 -13.75
N MET A 273 30.42 -2.58 -14.82
CA MET A 273 31.81 -3.00 -14.70
C MET A 273 32.61 -1.99 -13.87
N LEU A 274 32.38 -0.70 -14.08
CA LEU A 274 33.01 0.37 -13.28
C LEU A 274 32.62 0.30 -11.81
N ASP A 275 31.33 0.16 -11.50
CA ASP A 275 30.81 -0.01 -10.14
C ASP A 275 31.44 -1.22 -9.45
N PHE A 276 31.42 -2.39 -10.09
CA PHE A 276 31.99 -3.61 -9.55
C PHE A 276 33.48 -3.47 -9.24
N LEU A 277 34.26 -2.84 -10.13
CA LEU A 277 35.68 -2.57 -9.92
C LEU A 277 35.91 -1.63 -8.72
N ILE A 278 35.13 -0.56 -8.60
CA ILE A 278 35.27 0.41 -7.48
C ILE A 278 34.89 -0.25 -6.15
N VAL A 279 33.78 -1.00 -6.10
CA VAL A 279 33.37 -1.71 -4.89
C VAL A 279 34.43 -2.73 -4.47
N SER A 280 34.91 -3.54 -5.41
CA SER A 280 35.94 -4.56 -5.14
C SER A 280 37.24 -3.93 -4.65
N PHE A 281 37.67 -2.83 -5.27
CA PHE A 281 38.85 -2.09 -4.86
C PHE A 281 38.69 -1.46 -3.46
N ALA A 282 37.55 -0.83 -3.18
CA ALA A 282 37.28 -0.25 -1.87
C ALA A 282 37.25 -1.31 -0.76
N GLN A 283 36.65 -2.48 -1.00
CA GLN A 283 36.68 -3.59 -0.07
C GLN A 283 38.09 -4.16 0.14
N ALA A 284 38.91 -4.24 -0.92
CA ALA A 284 40.31 -4.66 -0.80
C ALA A 284 41.13 -3.70 0.09
N LEU A 285 40.76 -2.42 0.15
CA LEU A 285 41.32 -1.42 1.07
C LEU A 285 40.71 -1.45 2.49
N GLY A 286 39.82 -2.40 2.78
CA GLY A 286 39.18 -2.56 4.08
C GLY A 286 37.96 -1.67 4.32
N ALA A 287 37.43 -1.01 3.28
CA ALA A 287 36.16 -0.29 3.41
C ALA A 287 35.02 -1.27 3.67
N ASN A 288 34.11 -0.92 4.59
CA ASN A 288 32.92 -1.73 4.81
C ASN A 288 32.01 -1.68 3.56
N ILE A 289 31.12 -2.67 3.46
CA ILE A 289 30.19 -2.77 2.33
C ILE A 289 29.32 -1.51 2.18
N MET A 290 28.85 -0.91 3.29
CA MET A 290 28.06 0.34 3.32
C MET A 290 28.74 1.44 2.51
N VAL A 291 30.00 1.75 2.82
CA VAL A 291 30.74 2.81 2.13
C VAL A 291 31.04 2.40 0.69
N ALA A 292 31.55 1.18 0.48
CA ALA A 292 31.96 0.70 -0.83
C ALA A 292 30.82 0.76 -1.87
N HIS A 293 29.61 0.28 -1.52
CA HIS A 293 28.50 0.20 -2.46
C HIS A 293 27.94 1.59 -2.85
N ILE A 294 27.99 2.58 -1.96
CA ILE A 294 27.53 3.94 -2.23
C ILE A 294 28.51 4.64 -3.18
N TRP A 295 29.82 4.54 -2.91
CA TRP A 295 30.84 5.14 -3.75
C TRP A 295 30.84 4.57 -5.17
N GLY A 296 30.85 3.23 -5.30
CA GLY A 296 30.78 2.58 -6.60
C GLY A 296 29.55 3.01 -7.40
N PHE A 297 28.38 3.01 -6.76
CA PHE A 297 27.14 3.40 -7.40
C PHE A 297 27.12 4.87 -7.84
N CYS A 298 27.57 5.79 -6.99
CA CYS A 298 27.59 7.23 -7.29
C CYS A 298 28.53 7.54 -8.46
N VAL A 299 29.75 6.99 -8.46
CA VAL A 299 30.72 7.21 -9.53
C VAL A 299 30.24 6.61 -10.85
N ALA A 300 29.79 5.35 -10.82
CA ALA A 300 29.26 4.69 -12.02
C ALA A 300 28.03 5.41 -12.58
N SER A 301 27.13 5.87 -11.71
CA SER A 301 25.93 6.59 -12.15
C SER A 301 26.24 7.97 -12.73
N ALA A 302 27.26 8.66 -12.23
CA ALA A 302 27.73 9.92 -12.81
C ALA A 302 28.26 9.71 -14.25
N CYS A 303 29.03 8.64 -14.48
CA CYS A 303 29.45 8.26 -15.83
C CYS A 303 28.27 7.86 -16.72
N ASN A 304 27.34 7.05 -16.19
CA ASN A 304 26.13 6.63 -16.90
C ASN A 304 25.25 7.80 -17.31
N TYR A 305 25.16 8.87 -16.52
CA TYR A 305 24.42 10.07 -16.88
C TYR A 305 24.88 10.63 -18.23
N ILE A 306 26.20 10.74 -18.44
CA ILE A 306 26.78 11.25 -19.68
C ILE A 306 26.45 10.32 -20.85
N GLY A 307 26.62 9.00 -20.65
CA GLY A 307 26.29 7.98 -21.65
C GLY A 307 24.81 8.01 -22.03
N HIS A 308 23.91 8.08 -21.06
CA HIS A 308 22.47 8.18 -21.29
C HIS A 308 22.08 9.49 -21.98
N ALA A 309 22.63 10.63 -21.57
CA ALA A 309 22.32 11.93 -22.15
C ALA A 309 22.84 12.12 -23.58
N ARG A 310 23.90 11.41 -23.97
CA ARG A 310 24.51 11.51 -25.31
C ARG A 310 24.08 10.37 -26.25
N TYR A 311 23.84 9.17 -25.73
CA TYR A 311 23.62 7.97 -26.55
C TYR A 311 22.24 7.35 -26.33
N SER A 312 21.91 6.89 -25.12
CA SER A 312 20.65 6.15 -24.89
C SER A 312 19.41 7.02 -25.14
N PHE A 313 19.46 8.27 -24.70
CA PHE A 313 18.40 9.27 -24.85
C PHE A 313 18.89 10.52 -25.59
N GLY A 314 19.91 10.38 -26.44
CA GLY A 314 20.51 11.49 -27.19
C GLY A 314 19.48 12.27 -28.02
N ASP A 315 18.46 11.58 -28.50
CA ASP A 315 17.38 12.09 -29.35
C ASP A 315 16.29 12.85 -28.56
N ARG A 316 16.36 12.88 -27.21
CA ARG A 316 15.35 13.51 -26.34
C ARG A 316 15.72 14.94 -25.98
N ARG A 317 14.70 15.79 -25.78
CA ARG A 317 14.88 17.19 -25.39
C ARG A 317 15.60 17.30 -24.04
N LYS A 318 16.61 18.15 -23.98
CA LYS A 318 17.37 18.47 -22.76
C LYS A 318 16.86 19.79 -22.18
N ASP A 319 16.68 19.84 -20.86
CA ASP A 319 16.26 21.05 -20.14
C ASP A 319 17.03 21.22 -18.82
N ARG A 320 16.99 22.44 -18.28
CA ARG A 320 17.73 22.81 -17.05
C ARG A 320 17.33 21.99 -15.82
N GLY A 321 16.13 21.41 -15.79
CA GLY A 321 15.63 20.58 -14.69
C GLY A 321 15.95 19.09 -14.84
N GLN A 322 16.66 18.69 -15.89
CA GLN A 322 17.01 17.29 -16.16
C GLN A 322 17.94 16.72 -15.08
N LEU A 323 18.98 17.46 -14.68
CA LEU A 323 19.94 17.00 -13.68
C LEU A 323 19.27 16.79 -12.32
N ALA A 324 18.38 17.69 -11.90
CA ALA A 324 17.63 17.53 -10.65
C ALA A 324 16.73 16.29 -10.66
N ARG A 325 16.07 15.99 -11.79
CA ARG A 325 15.27 14.78 -11.94
C ARG A 325 16.12 13.52 -11.97
N PHE A 326 17.29 13.57 -12.60
CA PHE A 326 18.25 12.48 -12.57
C PHE A 326 18.73 12.20 -11.13
N ALA A 327 19.05 13.25 -10.36
CA ALA A 327 19.45 13.10 -8.96
C ALA A 327 18.34 12.46 -8.08
N ILE A 328 17.07 12.79 -8.33
CA ILE A 328 15.94 12.12 -7.67
C ILE A 328 15.93 10.62 -8.00
N VAL A 329 16.03 10.27 -9.28
CA VAL A 329 16.05 8.86 -9.74
C VAL A 329 17.26 8.12 -9.13
N LEU A 330 18.41 8.78 -9.06
CA LEU A 330 19.63 8.25 -8.48
C LEU A 330 19.44 7.85 -7.01
N ILE A 331 18.85 8.73 -6.19
CA ILE A 331 18.61 8.44 -4.76
C ILE A 331 17.63 7.27 -4.61
N LEU A 332 16.55 7.25 -5.41
CA LEU A 332 15.58 6.16 -5.37
C LEU A 332 16.20 4.82 -5.81
N ALA A 333 17.07 4.84 -6.81
CA ALA A 333 17.79 3.67 -7.28
C ALA A 333 18.84 3.18 -6.27
N LEU A 334 19.55 4.09 -5.59
CA LEU A 334 20.47 3.75 -4.50
C LEU A 334 19.73 3.07 -3.35
N ALA A 335 18.59 3.63 -2.93
CA ALA A 335 17.79 3.06 -1.86
C ALA A 335 17.26 1.66 -2.22
N MET A 336 16.82 1.46 -3.47
CA MET A 336 16.39 0.14 -3.95
C MET A 336 17.57 -0.85 -3.99
N ARG A 337 18.74 -0.42 -4.49
CA ARG A 337 19.97 -1.21 -4.47
C ARG A 337 20.30 -1.67 -3.04
N GLY A 338 20.28 -0.76 -2.08
CA GLY A 338 20.53 -1.07 -0.67
C GLY A 338 19.55 -2.11 -0.14
N GLY A 339 18.27 -2.02 -0.53
CA GLY A 339 17.25 -3.00 -0.12
C GLY A 339 17.56 -4.40 -0.66
N PHE A 340 17.95 -4.51 -1.93
CA PHE A 340 18.35 -5.81 -2.51
C PHE A 340 19.63 -6.38 -1.88
N ILE A 341 20.61 -5.53 -1.58
CA ILE A 341 21.84 -5.94 -0.87
C ILE A 341 21.48 -6.48 0.51
N SER A 342 20.67 -5.72 1.25
CA SER A 342 20.20 -6.05 2.59
C SER A 342 19.42 -7.37 2.60
N ALA A 343 18.38 -7.50 1.78
CA ALA A 343 17.58 -8.73 1.68
C ALA A 343 18.41 -9.96 1.27
N ALA A 344 19.32 -9.82 0.29
CA ALA A 344 20.15 -10.93 -0.14
C ALA A 344 21.18 -11.34 0.91
N SER A 345 21.70 -10.38 1.69
CA SER A 345 22.59 -10.62 2.81
C SER A 345 21.89 -11.39 3.94
N GLU A 346 20.66 -10.99 4.30
CA GLU A 346 19.84 -11.69 5.32
C GLU A 346 19.52 -13.13 4.92
N LEU A 347 19.33 -13.38 3.63
CA LEU A 347 19.12 -14.74 3.10
C LEU A 347 20.40 -15.59 3.03
N GLY A 348 21.56 -15.03 3.42
CA GLY A 348 22.84 -15.74 3.45
C GLY A 348 23.45 -16.00 2.07
N PHE A 349 23.10 -15.22 1.04
CA PHE A 349 23.69 -15.40 -0.28
C PHE A 349 25.18 -14.99 -0.32
N PRO A 350 26.01 -15.64 -1.16
CA PRO A 350 27.40 -15.24 -1.37
C PRO A 350 27.52 -13.79 -1.86
N MET A 351 28.57 -13.07 -1.43
CA MET A 351 28.77 -11.65 -1.74
C MET A 351 28.63 -11.28 -3.24
N PRO A 352 29.14 -12.06 -4.23
CA PRO A 352 28.93 -11.74 -5.64
C PRO A 352 27.44 -11.71 -6.05
N VAL A 353 26.63 -12.60 -5.48
CA VAL A 353 25.17 -12.66 -5.72
C VAL A 353 24.48 -11.47 -5.07
N VAL A 354 24.88 -11.09 -3.86
CA VAL A 354 24.37 -9.91 -3.14
C VAL A 354 24.62 -8.63 -3.96
N LEU A 355 25.84 -8.46 -4.46
CA LEU A 355 26.20 -7.30 -5.31
C LEU A 355 25.41 -7.30 -6.62
N ALA A 356 25.29 -8.45 -7.29
CA ALA A 356 24.51 -8.58 -8.52
C ALA A 356 23.02 -8.23 -8.31
N ALA A 357 22.42 -8.70 -7.21
CA ALA A 357 21.04 -8.38 -6.85
C ALA A 357 20.85 -6.86 -6.65
N GLY A 358 21.75 -6.22 -5.90
CA GLY A 358 21.75 -4.77 -5.70
C GLY A 358 21.81 -3.99 -7.01
N ILE A 359 22.69 -4.40 -7.92
CA ILE A 359 22.89 -3.76 -9.23
C ILE A 359 21.65 -3.92 -10.10
N ILE A 360 21.07 -5.12 -10.18
CA ILE A 360 19.87 -5.37 -10.97
C ILE A 360 18.71 -4.53 -10.42
N GLY A 361 18.50 -4.55 -9.11
CA GLY A 361 17.45 -3.77 -8.44
C GLY A 361 17.56 -2.26 -8.67
N GLY A 362 18.74 -1.69 -8.43
CA GLY A 362 19.00 -0.27 -8.70
C GLY A 362 18.95 0.09 -10.18
N GLY A 363 19.38 -0.83 -11.06
CA GLY A 363 19.35 -0.67 -12.51
C GLY A 363 17.95 -0.61 -13.10
N ILE A 364 17.01 -1.43 -12.59
CA ILE A 364 15.59 -1.39 -12.99
C ILE A 364 14.97 -0.03 -12.64
N VAL A 365 15.16 0.44 -11.41
CA VAL A 365 14.65 1.76 -10.98
C VAL A 365 15.30 2.88 -11.79
N SER A 366 16.60 2.80 -12.03
CA SER A 366 17.33 3.76 -12.86
C SER A 366 16.79 3.79 -14.29
N TYR A 367 16.53 2.64 -14.90
CA TYR A 367 15.97 2.56 -16.25
C TYR A 367 14.61 3.23 -16.33
N ILE A 368 13.66 2.79 -15.50
CA ILE A 368 12.29 3.29 -15.50
C ILE A 368 12.26 4.78 -15.17
N GLY A 369 13.01 5.22 -14.15
CA GLY A 369 13.07 6.61 -13.73
C GLY A 369 13.73 7.51 -14.78
N ASN A 370 14.80 7.06 -15.42
CA ASN A 370 15.46 7.85 -16.47
C ASN A 370 14.58 7.96 -17.71
N ASP A 371 13.97 6.87 -18.12
CA ASP A 371 13.14 6.81 -19.31
C ASP A 371 11.82 7.61 -19.16
N LEU A 372 11.12 7.50 -18.02
CA LEU A 372 9.81 8.14 -17.84
C LEU A 372 9.89 9.54 -17.19
N TYR A 373 10.94 9.83 -16.41
CA TYR A 373 11.00 11.03 -15.58
C TYR A 373 12.20 11.94 -15.88
N ALA A 374 13.43 11.43 -15.88
CA ALA A 374 14.63 12.27 -16.05
C ALA A 374 14.82 12.76 -17.50
N PHE A 375 14.78 11.85 -18.48
CA PHE A 375 14.91 12.12 -19.91
C PHE A 375 13.53 12.04 -20.57
N ARG A 376 12.69 13.07 -20.36
CA ARG A 376 11.32 13.09 -20.91
C ARG A 376 11.33 12.97 -22.43
N GLY A 377 10.49 12.07 -22.96
CA GLY A 377 10.15 12.02 -24.39
C GLY A 377 9.14 13.10 -24.77
N ASN A 378 8.67 13.07 -26.01
CA ASN A 378 7.52 13.89 -26.43
C ASN A 378 6.30 13.42 -25.62
N ASP A 379 5.71 14.32 -24.82
CA ASP A 379 4.59 14.04 -23.92
C ASP A 379 3.31 13.71 -24.72
N LEU A 380 3.22 12.51 -25.29
CA LEU A 380 2.07 12.04 -26.07
C LEU A 380 0.89 11.59 -25.19
N LEU A 381 1.16 11.25 -23.92
CA LEU A 381 0.14 10.84 -22.97
C LEU A 381 -0.60 12.03 -22.34
N PRO A 382 -1.94 11.93 -22.16
CA PRO A 382 -2.69 12.84 -21.31
C PRO A 382 -2.09 12.92 -19.89
N VAL A 383 -2.15 14.11 -19.28
CA VAL A 383 -1.63 14.37 -17.93
C VAL A 383 -2.18 13.37 -16.92
N THR A 384 -3.48 13.07 -16.97
CA THR A 384 -4.14 12.11 -16.07
C THR A 384 -3.51 10.72 -16.14
N SER A 385 -3.27 10.18 -17.34
CA SER A 385 -2.63 8.87 -17.53
C SER A 385 -1.21 8.84 -16.97
N ARG A 386 -0.44 9.93 -17.11
CA ARG A 386 0.91 10.04 -16.52
C ARG A 386 0.87 9.97 -14.99
N TRP A 387 -0.10 10.63 -14.36
CA TRP A 387 -0.29 10.58 -12.91
C TRP A 387 -0.76 9.21 -12.43
N LYS A 388 -1.61 8.50 -13.19
CA LYS A 388 -1.97 7.11 -12.89
C LYS A 388 -0.74 6.19 -12.95
N LEU A 389 0.07 6.31 -14.00
CA LEU A 389 1.31 5.54 -14.13
C LEU A 389 2.30 5.87 -13.01
N ALA A 390 2.43 7.15 -12.64
CA ALA A 390 3.26 7.55 -11.51
C ALA A 390 2.74 6.97 -10.19
N ALA A 391 1.43 7.01 -9.93
CA ALA A 391 0.84 6.42 -8.73
C ALA A 391 1.11 4.91 -8.66
N ILE A 392 0.94 4.17 -9.77
CA ILE A 392 1.23 2.73 -9.83
C ILE A 392 2.71 2.46 -9.60
N GLY A 393 3.58 3.16 -10.32
CA GLY A 393 5.04 2.98 -10.24
C GLY A 393 5.59 3.29 -8.84
N LEU A 394 5.13 4.37 -8.21
CA LEU A 394 5.54 4.75 -6.86
C LEU A 394 4.95 3.83 -5.79
N THR A 395 3.72 3.35 -5.96
CA THR A 395 3.12 2.34 -5.07
C THR A 395 3.91 1.03 -5.14
N ALA A 396 4.22 0.55 -6.35
CA ALA A 396 5.04 -0.64 -6.54
C ALA A 396 6.46 -0.46 -5.98
N TYR A 397 7.08 0.70 -6.23
CA TYR A 397 8.39 1.04 -5.69
C TYR A 397 8.40 0.95 -4.15
N VAL A 398 7.47 1.62 -3.48
CA VAL A 398 7.42 1.62 -2.00
C VAL A 398 7.06 0.24 -1.44
N ALA A 399 6.16 -0.50 -2.08
CA ALA A 399 5.82 -1.86 -1.68
C ALA A 399 7.05 -2.79 -1.72
N VAL A 400 7.81 -2.77 -2.83
CA VAL A 400 9.02 -3.58 -2.97
C VAL A 400 10.10 -3.10 -2.01
N LEU A 401 10.32 -1.79 -1.92
CA LEU A 401 11.33 -1.20 -1.04
C LEU A 401 11.14 -1.65 0.41
N ARG A 402 9.90 -1.60 0.93
CA ARG A 402 9.61 -2.05 2.30
C ARG A 402 9.89 -3.53 2.50
N LEU A 403 9.40 -4.38 1.60
CA LEU A 403 9.62 -5.84 1.70
C LEU A 403 11.11 -6.20 1.74
N LEU A 404 11.95 -5.47 0.99
CA LEU A 404 13.38 -5.69 0.97
C LEU A 404 14.09 -5.30 2.27
N TYR A 405 13.64 -4.24 2.95
CA TYR A 405 14.28 -3.78 4.18
C TYR A 405 13.69 -4.37 5.47
N GLN A 406 12.52 -5.02 5.40
CA GLN A 406 11.79 -5.46 6.60
C GLN A 406 12.54 -6.45 7.48
N GLY A 407 13.38 -7.29 6.89
CA GLY A 407 14.16 -8.30 7.61
C GLY A 407 15.46 -7.79 8.24
N ALA A 408 16.00 -6.66 7.79
CA ALA A 408 17.33 -6.21 8.20
C ALA A 408 17.35 -5.04 9.18
N ILE A 409 16.19 -4.39 9.39
CA ILE A 409 16.04 -3.35 10.39
C ILE A 409 15.64 -4.03 11.69
N ASP A 410 16.34 -3.79 12.79
CA ASP A 410 16.00 -4.38 14.08
C ASP A 410 14.54 -4.09 14.49
N LEU A 411 13.97 -4.85 15.42
CA LEU A 411 12.63 -4.55 15.94
C LEU A 411 12.63 -3.25 16.74
N MET A 412 11.48 -2.57 16.72
CA MET A 412 11.20 -1.60 17.78
C MET A 412 10.79 -2.35 19.06
N PRO A 413 11.02 -1.76 20.25
CA PRO A 413 10.64 -2.43 21.50
C PRO A 413 9.15 -2.79 21.62
N GLN A 414 8.30 -2.03 20.94
CA GLN A 414 6.86 -2.34 20.85
C GLN A 414 6.58 -3.59 19.99
N GLU A 415 7.32 -3.78 18.89
CA GLU A 415 7.19 -4.97 18.03
C GLU A 415 7.69 -6.20 18.78
N ALA A 416 8.84 -6.11 19.46
CA ALA A 416 9.35 -7.18 20.32
C ALA A 416 8.37 -7.52 21.47
N TYR A 417 7.71 -6.51 22.03
CA TYR A 417 6.68 -6.71 23.06
C TYR A 417 5.45 -7.45 22.54
N TYR A 418 4.97 -7.10 21.34
CA TYR A 418 3.88 -7.86 20.70
C TYR A 418 4.33 -9.23 20.21
N TRP A 419 5.61 -9.43 19.93
CA TRP A 419 6.15 -10.77 19.72
C TRP A 419 6.08 -11.60 21.00
N ALA A 420 6.34 -11.03 22.18
CA ALA A 420 6.10 -11.73 23.44
C ALA A 420 4.61 -12.13 23.61
N TYR A 421 3.66 -11.37 23.04
CA TYR A 421 2.24 -11.75 23.02
C TYR A 421 2.05 -13.02 22.19
N ALA A 422 2.72 -13.11 21.05
CA ALA A 422 2.67 -14.26 20.17
C ALA A 422 3.24 -15.54 20.81
N GLN A 423 4.14 -15.41 21.81
CA GLN A 423 4.62 -16.54 22.62
C GLN A 423 3.61 -16.99 23.69
N HIS A 424 2.66 -16.11 24.05
CA HIS A 424 1.59 -16.36 25.01
C HIS A 424 0.23 -16.07 24.39
N LEU A 425 -0.17 -16.88 23.40
CA LEU A 425 -1.41 -16.69 22.65
C LEU A 425 -2.64 -16.75 23.57
N ASP A 426 -3.45 -15.70 23.53
CA ASP A 426 -4.71 -15.61 24.25
C ASP A 426 -5.75 -14.80 23.48
N TRP A 427 -6.98 -14.73 23.99
CA TRP A 427 -8.09 -13.96 23.42
C TRP A 427 -8.03 -12.47 23.78
N GLY A 428 -7.15 -12.04 24.68
CA GLY A 428 -6.97 -10.63 25.02
C GLY A 428 -5.67 -10.39 25.79
N TYR A 429 -5.22 -9.14 25.77
CA TYR A 429 -4.07 -8.67 26.54
C TYR A 429 -4.42 -7.37 27.27
N LEU A 430 -3.62 -7.01 28.27
CA LEU A 430 -3.89 -5.87 29.16
C LEU A 430 -4.11 -4.56 28.40
N ASP A 431 -3.30 -4.27 27.38
CA ASP A 431 -3.38 -3.02 26.63
C ASP A 431 -4.03 -3.19 25.25
N HIS A 432 -4.04 -4.38 24.65
CA HIS A 432 -4.51 -4.58 23.29
C HIS A 432 -5.28 -5.89 23.07
N PRO A 433 -6.26 -5.88 22.15
CA PRO A 433 -6.85 -7.08 21.55
C PRO A 433 -5.84 -8.00 20.84
N PRO A 434 -6.22 -9.24 20.48
CA PRO A 434 -5.26 -10.29 20.13
C PRO A 434 -4.75 -10.28 18.68
N MET A 435 -5.34 -9.49 17.77
CA MET A 435 -5.02 -9.55 16.33
C MET A 435 -3.54 -9.33 16.02
N VAL A 436 -2.87 -8.42 16.73
CA VAL A 436 -1.43 -8.16 16.51
C VAL A 436 -0.60 -9.40 16.83
N ALA A 437 -0.91 -10.09 17.94
CA ALA A 437 -0.23 -11.30 18.35
C ALA A 437 -0.46 -12.45 17.36
N TRP A 438 -1.70 -12.61 16.87
CA TRP A 438 -2.03 -13.65 15.89
C TRP A 438 -1.33 -13.44 14.54
N LEU A 439 -1.24 -12.18 14.08
CA LEU A 439 -0.53 -11.87 12.84
C LEU A 439 0.98 -12.11 12.98
N ILE A 440 1.57 -11.76 14.12
CA ILE A 440 2.97 -12.05 14.40
C ILE A 440 3.19 -13.55 14.47
N TRP A 441 2.39 -14.28 15.25
CA TRP A 441 2.47 -15.73 15.37
C TRP A 441 2.37 -16.44 14.01
N LEU A 442 1.43 -16.04 13.16
CA LEU A 442 1.30 -16.60 11.82
C LEU A 442 2.56 -16.33 10.97
N GLY A 443 3.09 -15.11 11.06
CA GLY A 443 4.30 -14.71 10.35
C GLY A 443 5.54 -15.46 10.83
N THR A 444 5.77 -15.54 12.14
CA THR A 444 6.93 -16.24 12.71
C THR A 444 6.83 -17.75 12.61
N THR A 445 5.62 -18.32 12.55
CA THR A 445 5.44 -19.75 12.24
C THR A 445 5.94 -20.10 10.84
N VAL A 446 5.81 -19.18 9.87
CA VAL A 446 6.20 -19.40 8.47
C VAL A 446 7.66 -19.02 8.21
N PHE A 447 8.12 -17.91 8.79
CA PHE A 447 9.44 -17.31 8.50
C PHE A 447 10.43 -17.37 9.67
N GLY A 448 10.08 -18.06 10.76
CA GLY A 448 10.85 -18.08 12.01
C GLY A 448 10.71 -16.78 12.81
N ASP A 449 11.27 -16.76 14.02
CA ASP A 449 11.40 -15.56 14.86
C ASP A 449 12.43 -14.60 14.28
N THR A 450 12.04 -13.98 13.16
CA THR A 450 12.80 -12.99 12.40
C THR A 450 12.01 -11.70 12.32
N GLU A 451 12.70 -10.59 12.10
CA GLU A 451 12.12 -9.26 11.91
C GLU A 451 11.10 -9.26 10.76
N PHE A 452 11.43 -9.99 9.69
CA PHE A 452 10.52 -10.20 8.56
C PHE A 452 9.26 -10.98 8.98
N GLY A 453 9.42 -12.07 9.74
CA GLY A 453 8.31 -12.87 10.27
C GLY A 453 7.36 -12.04 11.14
N VAL A 454 7.89 -11.16 11.99
CA VAL A 454 7.09 -10.24 12.81
C VAL A 454 6.36 -9.20 11.96
N ARG A 455 6.94 -8.75 10.84
CA ARG A 455 6.43 -7.62 10.02
C ARG A 455 5.54 -7.96 8.84
N ILE A 456 5.58 -9.20 8.34
CA ILE A 456 4.84 -9.57 7.11
C ILE A 456 3.32 -9.37 7.26
N GLY A 457 2.77 -9.58 8.45
CA GLY A 457 1.35 -9.33 8.75
C GLY A 457 0.94 -7.88 8.53
N ALA A 458 1.78 -6.91 8.91
CA ALA A 458 1.54 -5.49 8.68
C ALA A 458 1.55 -5.13 7.18
N SER A 459 2.47 -5.71 6.41
CA SER A 459 2.52 -5.55 4.95
C SER A 459 1.23 -6.03 4.28
N LEU A 460 0.72 -7.21 4.67
CA LEU A 460 -0.53 -7.75 4.16
C LEU A 460 -1.73 -6.85 4.50
N CYS A 461 -1.78 -6.32 5.72
CA CYS A 461 -2.78 -5.35 6.13
C CYS A 461 -2.71 -4.08 5.28
N TRP A 462 -1.50 -3.58 4.97
CA TRP A 462 -1.33 -2.40 4.12
C TRP A 462 -1.86 -2.62 2.69
N PHE A 463 -1.64 -3.81 2.10
CA PHE A 463 -2.24 -4.16 0.81
C PHE A 463 -3.78 -4.24 0.88
N ALA A 464 -4.33 -4.76 1.97
CA ALA A 464 -5.78 -4.74 2.20
C ALA A 464 -6.32 -3.30 2.31
N THR A 465 -5.63 -2.41 3.03
CA THR A 465 -5.94 -0.98 3.10
C THR A 465 -5.92 -0.36 1.71
N ALA A 466 -4.87 -0.59 0.92
CA ALA A 466 -4.74 -0.08 -0.45
C ALA A 466 -5.91 -0.56 -1.35
N TYR A 467 -6.25 -1.85 -1.28
CA TYR A 467 -7.36 -2.42 -2.04
C TYR A 467 -8.69 -1.75 -1.69
N PHE A 468 -9.05 -1.70 -0.40
CA PHE A 468 -10.32 -1.11 0.01
C PHE A 468 -10.38 0.38 -0.26
N MET A 469 -9.28 1.11 -0.09
CA MET A 469 -9.23 2.54 -0.40
C MET A 469 -9.35 2.83 -1.90
N PHE A 470 -8.72 2.02 -2.75
CA PHE A 470 -8.88 2.12 -4.19
C PHE A 470 -10.35 1.87 -4.58
N ARG A 471 -10.96 0.80 -4.06
CA ARG A 471 -12.37 0.48 -4.32
C ARG A 471 -13.30 1.57 -3.83
N PHE A 472 -13.17 1.98 -2.58
CA PHE A 472 -13.98 3.04 -1.98
C PHE A 472 -13.89 4.34 -2.77
N THR A 473 -12.69 4.81 -3.11
CA THR A 473 -12.52 6.03 -3.87
C THR A 473 -13.04 5.89 -5.30
N SER A 474 -12.85 4.73 -5.94
CA SER A 474 -13.31 4.50 -7.32
C SER A 474 -14.83 4.58 -7.46
N GLU A 475 -15.57 4.13 -6.44
CA GLU A 475 -17.04 4.16 -6.41
C GLU A 475 -17.58 5.57 -6.11
N VAL A 476 -16.82 6.40 -5.39
CA VAL A 476 -17.23 7.75 -5.00
C VAL A 476 -16.87 8.79 -6.08
N PHE A 477 -15.61 8.80 -6.55
CA PHE A 477 -15.10 9.84 -7.46
C PHE A 477 -14.47 9.30 -8.76
N GLY A 478 -14.43 7.98 -8.96
CA GLY A 478 -13.87 7.36 -10.16
C GLY A 478 -12.40 6.91 -10.04
N ARG A 479 -11.90 6.22 -11.07
CA ARG A 479 -10.59 5.53 -11.03
C ARG A 479 -9.41 6.47 -10.91
N MET A 480 -9.45 7.65 -11.52
CA MET A 480 -8.36 8.63 -11.43
C MET A 480 -8.14 9.07 -9.97
N SER A 481 -9.19 9.51 -9.29
CA SER A 481 -9.17 9.79 -7.86
C SER A 481 -8.72 8.56 -7.05
N ALA A 482 -9.10 7.35 -7.42
CA ALA A 482 -8.64 6.14 -6.73
C ALA A 482 -7.12 5.94 -6.81
N PHE A 483 -6.50 6.18 -7.97
CA PHE A 483 -5.03 6.15 -8.10
C PHE A 483 -4.36 7.27 -7.28
N LEU A 484 -4.95 8.46 -7.21
CA LEU A 484 -4.45 9.54 -6.38
C LEU A 484 -4.60 9.24 -4.87
N ALA A 485 -5.66 8.56 -4.46
CA ALA A 485 -5.83 8.09 -3.08
C ALA A 485 -4.79 7.03 -2.69
N LEU A 486 -4.43 6.13 -3.62
CA LEU A 486 -3.29 5.23 -3.42
C LEU A 486 -1.97 5.99 -3.24
N LEU A 487 -1.75 7.03 -4.05
CA LEU A 487 -0.57 7.88 -3.89
C LEU A 487 -0.52 8.54 -2.50
N LEU A 488 -1.65 8.99 -1.96
CA LEU A 488 -1.71 9.50 -0.58
C LEU A 488 -1.33 8.42 0.44
N LEU A 489 -1.81 7.19 0.30
CA LEU A 489 -1.46 6.08 1.20
C LEU A 489 0.06 5.81 1.23
N VAL A 490 0.74 6.05 0.11
CA VAL A 490 2.20 5.86 -0.03
C VAL A 490 3.00 7.03 0.55
N VAL A 491 2.49 8.26 0.41
CA VAL A 491 3.20 9.51 0.72
C VAL A 491 3.03 9.96 2.17
N LEU A 492 1.91 9.63 2.80
CA LEU A 492 1.57 10.10 4.15
C LEU A 492 2.30 9.27 5.23
N PRO A 493 3.03 9.92 6.17
CA PRO A 493 3.89 9.24 7.15
C PRO A 493 3.20 8.14 7.96
N PHE A 494 1.99 8.38 8.46
CA PHE A 494 1.26 7.38 9.25
C PHE A 494 1.02 6.09 8.45
N PHE A 495 0.50 6.23 7.24
CA PHE A 495 0.15 5.10 6.38
C PHE A 495 1.38 4.42 5.81
N PHE A 496 2.49 5.15 5.68
CA PHE A 496 3.78 4.54 5.43
C PHE A 496 4.21 3.64 6.59
N ALA A 497 4.21 4.15 7.82
CA ALA A 497 4.63 3.41 9.01
C ALA A 497 3.79 2.15 9.27
N THR A 498 2.46 2.21 9.09
CA THR A 498 1.57 1.04 9.28
C THR A 498 1.82 -0.12 8.32
N GLY A 499 2.51 0.12 7.20
CA GLY A 499 2.91 -0.94 6.28
C GLY A 499 4.36 -1.39 6.43
N THR A 500 5.09 -0.84 7.39
CA THR A 500 6.49 -1.20 7.69
C THR A 500 6.61 -1.84 9.07
N LEU A 501 5.88 -1.33 10.05
CA LEU A 501 5.97 -1.70 11.47
C LEU A 501 4.74 -2.49 11.90
N THR A 502 4.93 -3.58 12.65
CA THR A 502 3.82 -4.35 13.20
C THR A 502 3.31 -3.74 14.50
N THR A 503 2.15 -3.12 14.40
CA THR A 503 1.42 -2.55 15.54
C THR A 503 -0.06 -2.88 15.39
N PRO A 504 -0.88 -2.75 16.46
CA PRO A 504 -2.33 -2.85 16.35
C PRO A 504 -2.98 -1.84 15.39
N ASP A 505 -2.24 -0.83 14.91
CA ASP A 505 -2.75 0.14 13.95
C ASP A 505 -2.77 -0.41 12.52
N ALA A 506 -1.88 -1.35 12.16
CA ALA A 506 -1.83 -1.92 10.81
C ALA A 506 -3.13 -2.70 10.46
N PRO A 507 -3.53 -3.75 11.21
CA PRO A 507 -4.82 -4.41 11.03
C PRO A 507 -6.02 -3.48 11.23
N LEU A 508 -5.94 -2.52 12.16
CA LEU A 508 -6.99 -1.52 12.36
C LEU A 508 -7.23 -0.67 11.10
N THR A 509 -6.18 -0.18 10.43
CA THR A 509 -6.34 0.62 9.20
C THR A 509 -6.97 -0.18 8.06
N ALA A 510 -6.62 -1.46 7.93
CA ALA A 510 -7.22 -2.36 6.94
C ALA A 510 -8.70 -2.58 7.21
N ALA A 511 -9.05 -2.90 8.46
CA ALA A 511 -10.42 -3.06 8.92
C ALA A 511 -11.23 -1.76 8.76
N TRP A 512 -10.64 -0.61 9.08
CA TRP A 512 -11.29 0.69 8.96
C TRP A 512 -11.57 1.07 7.50
N ALA A 513 -10.60 0.86 6.59
CA ALA A 513 -10.80 1.06 5.16
C ALA A 513 -11.89 0.15 4.59
N GLY A 514 -11.88 -1.13 4.98
CA GLY A 514 -12.92 -2.09 4.62
C GLY A 514 -14.31 -1.70 5.13
N ALA A 515 -14.40 -1.27 6.39
CA ALA A 515 -15.64 -0.80 6.99
C ALA A 515 -16.19 0.43 6.26
N LEU A 516 -15.35 1.42 5.93
CA LEU A 516 -15.77 2.60 5.15
C LEU A 516 -16.30 2.21 3.77
N TYR A 517 -15.60 1.31 3.06
CA TYR A 517 -16.05 0.79 1.77
C TYR A 517 -17.41 0.11 1.87
N PHE A 518 -17.57 -0.84 2.79
CA PHE A 518 -18.82 -1.59 2.92
C PHE A 518 -19.97 -0.74 3.45
N LEU A 519 -19.73 0.20 4.36
CA LEU A 519 -20.75 1.16 4.82
C LEU A 519 -21.21 2.08 3.69
N GLN A 520 -20.31 2.55 2.84
CA GLN A 520 -20.67 3.33 1.65
C GLN A 520 -21.53 2.50 0.69
N GLN A 521 -21.16 1.25 0.43
CA GLN A 521 -21.91 0.35 -0.43
C GLN A 521 -23.29 0.00 0.15
N ALA A 522 -23.38 -0.19 1.46
CA ALA A 522 -24.61 -0.49 2.17
C ALA A 522 -25.57 0.70 2.13
N ILE A 523 -25.09 1.88 2.52
CA ILE A 523 -25.93 3.05 2.78
C ILE A 523 -26.22 3.83 1.51
N LEU A 524 -25.19 4.13 0.70
CA LEU A 524 -25.30 4.98 -0.49
C LEU A 524 -25.58 4.18 -1.76
N ALA A 525 -24.92 3.03 -1.96
CA ALA A 525 -25.16 2.17 -3.12
C ALA A 525 -26.36 1.20 -2.94
N ASN A 526 -27.06 1.31 -1.81
CA ASN A 526 -28.25 0.52 -1.47
C ASN A 526 -28.05 -1.01 -1.51
N ARG A 527 -26.82 -1.49 -1.24
CA ARG A 527 -26.49 -2.93 -1.26
C ARG A 527 -26.65 -3.52 0.13
N ARG A 528 -27.86 -4.00 0.45
CA ARG A 528 -28.21 -4.53 1.80
C ARG A 528 -27.21 -5.53 2.41
N LYS A 529 -26.63 -6.44 1.61
CA LYS A 529 -25.67 -7.44 2.10
C LYS A 529 -24.34 -6.83 2.55
N ALA A 530 -24.00 -5.62 2.09
CA ALA A 530 -22.76 -4.94 2.47
C ALA A 530 -22.73 -4.57 3.97
N TRP A 531 -23.89 -4.48 4.64
CA TRP A 531 -23.95 -4.33 6.10
C TRP A 531 -23.22 -5.46 6.84
N LEU A 532 -23.29 -6.70 6.35
CA LEU A 532 -22.55 -7.83 6.95
C LEU A 532 -21.03 -7.67 6.75
N GLY A 533 -20.61 -7.19 5.57
CA GLY A 533 -19.19 -6.88 5.30
C GLY A 533 -18.67 -5.78 6.22
N ALA A 534 -19.46 -4.74 6.46
CA ALA A 534 -19.13 -3.69 7.42
C ALA A 534 -19.00 -4.24 8.85
N GLY A 535 -19.92 -5.10 9.28
CA GLY A 535 -19.87 -5.72 10.60
C GLY A 535 -18.67 -6.65 10.78
N ILE A 536 -18.31 -7.45 9.77
CA ILE A 536 -17.09 -8.26 9.79
C ILE A 536 -15.85 -7.37 9.91
N CYS A 537 -15.73 -6.32 9.10
CA CYS A 537 -14.60 -5.40 9.18
C CYS A 537 -14.53 -4.69 10.54
N ILE A 538 -15.66 -4.24 11.10
CA ILE A 538 -15.71 -3.64 12.44
C ILE A 538 -15.28 -4.65 13.51
N GLY A 539 -15.78 -5.89 13.46
CA GLY A 539 -15.39 -6.96 14.39
C GLY A 539 -13.90 -7.28 14.34
N LEU A 540 -13.33 -7.45 13.13
CA LEU A 540 -11.89 -7.64 12.94
C LEU A 540 -11.07 -6.43 13.45
N GLY A 541 -11.58 -5.22 13.25
CA GLY A 541 -10.94 -4.02 13.79
C GLY A 541 -11.03 -3.96 15.32
N MET A 542 -12.11 -4.44 15.95
CA MET A 542 -12.22 -4.51 17.40
C MET A 542 -11.28 -5.56 17.99
N LEU A 543 -11.01 -6.65 17.26
CA LEU A 543 -9.95 -7.61 17.57
C LEU A 543 -8.54 -7.02 17.44
N SER A 544 -8.40 -5.82 16.89
CA SER A 544 -7.14 -5.08 16.75
C SER A 544 -7.03 -3.92 17.74
N LYS A 545 -8.00 -3.00 17.71
CA LYS A 545 -8.05 -1.82 18.56
C LYS A 545 -9.49 -1.34 18.72
N TYR A 546 -9.88 -1.06 19.96
CA TYR A 546 -11.26 -0.65 20.30
C TYR A 546 -11.70 0.66 19.63
N THR A 547 -10.76 1.49 19.15
CA THR A 547 -11.07 2.78 18.51
C THR A 547 -11.91 2.66 17.24
N ILE A 548 -11.96 1.49 16.58
CA ILE A 548 -12.87 1.30 15.41
C ILE A 548 -14.35 1.46 15.77
N ALA A 549 -14.71 1.28 17.05
CA ALA A 549 -16.07 1.45 17.52
C ALA A 549 -16.63 2.86 17.25
N LEU A 550 -15.77 3.87 17.03
CA LEU A 550 -16.16 5.23 16.64
C LEU A 550 -16.90 5.28 15.28
N LEU A 551 -16.77 4.27 14.44
CA LEU A 551 -17.56 4.13 13.21
C LEU A 551 -19.05 3.88 13.48
N GLY A 552 -19.40 3.29 14.63
CA GLY A 552 -20.78 3.08 15.05
C GLY A 552 -21.54 4.40 15.24
N PRO A 553 -21.10 5.28 16.15
CA PRO A 553 -21.66 6.63 16.31
C PRO A 553 -21.63 7.45 15.01
N ALA A 554 -20.54 7.38 14.22
CA ALA A 554 -20.49 8.06 12.93
C ALA A 554 -21.58 7.57 11.97
N THR A 555 -21.81 6.25 11.93
CA THR A 555 -22.90 5.65 11.14
C THR A 555 -24.26 6.16 11.61
N LEU A 556 -24.53 6.16 12.91
CA LEU A 556 -25.80 6.64 13.46
C LEU A 556 -26.03 8.12 13.14
N VAL A 557 -25.04 8.98 13.37
CA VAL A 557 -25.09 10.40 13.04
C VAL A 557 -25.38 10.58 11.54
N PHE A 558 -24.72 9.82 10.67
CA PHE A 558 -24.97 9.90 9.23
C PHE A 558 -26.40 9.49 8.86
N LEU A 559 -26.91 8.39 9.42
CA LEU A 559 -28.28 7.93 9.18
C LEU A 559 -29.32 8.96 9.65
N ILE A 560 -29.07 9.67 10.75
CA ILE A 560 -29.95 10.73 11.25
C ILE A 560 -29.88 11.97 10.35
N LEU A 561 -28.68 12.41 9.96
CA LEU A 561 -28.47 13.63 9.18
C LEU A 561 -28.87 13.50 7.70
N HIS A 562 -28.84 12.30 7.13
CA HIS A 562 -29.18 12.05 5.73
C HIS A 562 -30.59 11.45 5.59
N PRO A 563 -31.62 12.24 5.20
CA PRO A 563 -33.03 11.81 5.25
C PRO A 563 -33.32 10.51 4.48
N GLN A 564 -32.71 10.33 3.31
CA GLN A 564 -32.91 9.12 2.49
C GLN A 564 -32.34 7.85 3.14
N SER A 565 -31.36 7.99 4.04
CA SER A 565 -30.74 6.86 4.74
C SER A 565 -31.47 6.45 6.01
N ARG A 566 -32.36 7.29 6.57
CA ARG A 566 -33.13 7.00 7.79
C ARG A 566 -33.93 5.71 7.70
N ARG A 567 -34.36 5.32 6.50
CA ARG A 567 -35.04 4.05 6.24
C ARG A 567 -34.28 2.83 6.76
N TRP A 568 -32.95 2.88 6.83
CA TRP A 568 -32.15 1.76 7.33
C TRP A 568 -32.39 1.50 8.82
N LEU A 569 -32.75 2.53 9.60
CA LEU A 569 -33.05 2.40 11.03
C LEU A 569 -34.27 1.51 11.31
N SER A 570 -35.19 1.36 10.35
CA SER A 570 -36.34 0.46 10.48
C SER A 570 -36.10 -0.94 9.90
N THR A 571 -34.92 -1.21 9.34
CA THR A 571 -34.58 -2.53 8.77
C THR A 571 -33.65 -3.30 9.69
N SER A 572 -33.63 -4.64 9.57
CA SER A 572 -32.76 -5.48 10.40
C SER A 572 -31.27 -5.39 10.03
N TRP A 573 -30.90 -4.84 8.87
CA TRP A 573 -29.53 -4.94 8.34
C TRP A 573 -28.45 -4.21 9.17
N PRO A 574 -28.64 -2.97 9.65
CA PRO A 574 -27.68 -2.33 10.55
C PRO A 574 -27.52 -3.09 11.88
N TYR A 575 -28.59 -3.72 12.38
CA TYR A 575 -28.54 -4.52 13.59
C TYR A 575 -27.80 -5.86 13.36
N LEU A 576 -27.98 -6.49 12.19
CA LEU A 576 -27.18 -7.65 11.78
C LEU A 576 -25.69 -7.31 11.64
N CYS A 577 -25.35 -6.09 11.18
CA CYS A 577 -23.98 -5.58 11.20
C CYS A 577 -23.43 -5.56 12.64
N VAL A 578 -24.16 -4.99 13.60
CA VAL A 578 -23.76 -4.98 15.01
C VAL A 578 -23.60 -6.40 15.56
N ILE A 579 -24.59 -7.27 15.34
CA ILE A 579 -24.54 -8.68 15.79
C ILE A 579 -23.30 -9.38 15.22
N SER A 580 -23.02 -9.23 13.92
CA SER A 580 -21.83 -9.86 13.31
C SER A 580 -20.51 -9.34 13.89
N ALA A 581 -20.41 -8.04 14.17
CA ALA A 581 -19.25 -7.45 14.82
C ALA A 581 -19.09 -7.96 16.27
N THR A 582 -20.18 -7.99 17.02
CA THR A 582 -20.22 -8.47 18.41
C THR A 582 -19.89 -9.96 18.50
N LEU A 583 -20.38 -10.79 17.58
CA LEU A 583 -20.07 -12.22 17.56
C LEU A 583 -18.56 -12.45 17.36
N LEU A 584 -17.94 -11.76 16.40
CA LEU A 584 -16.49 -11.84 16.19
C LEU A 584 -15.68 -11.34 17.39
N PHE A 585 -16.18 -10.31 18.07
CA PHE A 585 -15.50 -9.72 19.24
C PHE A 585 -15.83 -10.43 20.57
N SER A 586 -16.85 -11.29 20.60
CA SER A 586 -17.35 -11.94 21.81
C SER A 586 -16.30 -12.74 22.60
N PRO A 587 -15.30 -13.41 21.98
CA PRO A 587 -14.26 -14.09 22.74
C PRO A 587 -13.42 -13.13 23.61
N VAL A 588 -13.17 -11.90 23.15
CA VAL A 588 -12.44 -10.88 23.91
C VAL A 588 -13.25 -10.40 25.11
N ILE A 589 -14.58 -10.32 24.95
CA ILE A 589 -15.50 -9.98 26.04
C ILE A 589 -15.49 -11.09 27.09
N ALA A 590 -15.61 -12.35 26.66
CA ALA A 590 -15.58 -13.50 27.56
C ALA A 590 -14.25 -13.58 28.31
N TRP A 591 -13.12 -13.35 27.62
CA TRP A 591 -11.80 -13.30 28.23
C TRP A 591 -11.70 -12.19 29.28
N ASN A 592 -12.18 -10.98 28.99
CA ASN A 592 -12.19 -9.90 29.98
C ASN A 592 -13.06 -10.24 31.19
N ALA A 593 -14.20 -10.89 31.00
CA ALA A 593 -15.09 -11.29 32.10
C ALA A 593 -14.41 -12.27 33.07
N THR A 594 -13.48 -13.10 32.60
CA THR A 594 -12.71 -14.03 33.45
C THR A 594 -11.40 -13.44 33.99
N HIS A 595 -11.02 -12.23 33.56
CA HIS A 595 -9.76 -11.56 33.93
C HIS A 595 -10.03 -10.18 34.54
N ASP A 596 -11.04 -10.06 35.39
CA ASP A 596 -11.40 -8.84 36.13
C ASP A 596 -11.58 -7.58 35.26
N TRP A 597 -12.01 -7.77 34.01
CA TRP A 597 -12.15 -6.72 33.00
C TRP A 597 -10.86 -5.93 32.75
N ALA A 598 -9.69 -6.56 32.94
CA ALA A 598 -8.38 -5.92 32.96
C ALA A 598 -8.13 -5.01 31.75
N SER A 599 -8.41 -5.48 30.53
CA SER A 599 -8.16 -4.71 29.30
C SER A 599 -9.08 -3.49 29.19
N PHE A 600 -10.35 -3.65 29.52
CA PHE A 600 -11.32 -2.55 29.47
C PHE A 600 -11.08 -1.51 30.56
N GLN A 601 -10.68 -1.92 31.76
CA GLN A 601 -10.28 -1.00 32.83
C GLN A 601 -8.99 -0.25 32.48
N PHE A 602 -8.02 -0.92 31.87
CA PHE A 602 -6.78 -0.29 31.42
C PHE A 602 -7.04 0.79 30.36
N GLN A 603 -7.97 0.55 29.44
CA GLN A 603 -8.32 1.48 28.37
C GLN A 603 -9.31 2.58 28.80
N GLY A 604 -10.21 2.27 29.75
CA GLY A 604 -11.23 3.15 30.28
C GLY A 604 -10.82 3.83 31.58
N SER A 605 -11.09 3.20 32.73
CA SER A 605 -10.97 3.82 34.06
C SER A 605 -9.58 4.37 34.35
N ARG A 606 -8.49 3.67 34.05
CA ARG A 606 -7.13 4.19 34.32
C ARG A 606 -6.74 5.37 33.43
N ARG A 607 -7.39 5.56 32.28
CA ARG A 607 -7.10 6.67 31.35
C ARG A 607 -8.07 7.83 31.47
N TRP A 608 -9.31 7.58 31.90
CA TRP A 608 -10.37 8.58 32.05
C TRP A 608 -10.52 9.09 33.49
N LEU A 609 -10.12 8.29 34.48
CA LEU A 609 -10.17 8.64 35.91
C LEU A 609 -8.76 8.88 36.47
N SER A 610 -7.75 9.10 35.62
CA SER A 610 -6.45 9.57 36.10
C SER A 610 -6.63 10.97 36.72
N ASP A 611 -6.13 11.17 37.94
CA ASP A 611 -6.37 12.38 38.73
C ASP A 611 -5.79 13.69 38.10
N ASP A 612 -4.99 13.57 37.03
CA ASP A 612 -4.35 14.69 36.36
C ASP A 612 -5.09 15.11 35.08
N ILE A 613 -5.74 16.28 35.10
CA ILE A 613 -6.29 16.94 33.91
C ILE A 613 -5.13 17.57 33.11
N VAL A 614 -4.91 17.11 31.88
CA VAL A 614 -3.85 17.60 30.99
C VAL A 614 -4.45 18.18 29.70
N PHE A 615 -4.31 19.50 29.51
CA PHE A 615 -4.67 20.14 28.24
C PHE A 615 -3.62 19.84 27.16
N SER A 616 -3.94 18.94 26.22
CA SER A 616 -3.02 18.45 25.18
C SER A 616 -3.45 18.74 23.74
N THR A 617 -4.46 19.60 23.56
CA THR A 617 -4.96 19.98 22.22
C THR A 617 -3.86 20.51 21.27
N PRO A 618 -2.89 21.35 21.71
CA PRO A 618 -1.77 21.74 20.85
C PRO A 618 -0.91 20.55 20.40
N THR A 619 -0.71 19.57 21.29
CA THR A 619 0.00 18.32 20.99
C THR A 619 -0.78 17.48 19.98
N LEU A 620 -2.12 17.41 20.09
CA LEU A 620 -2.98 16.76 19.11
C LEU A 620 -2.82 17.38 17.71
N LEU A 621 -2.82 18.72 17.61
CA LEU A 621 -2.64 19.42 16.33
C LEU A 621 -1.25 19.16 15.72
N MET A 622 -0.20 19.15 16.55
CA MET A 622 1.15 18.77 16.12
C MET A 622 1.17 17.33 15.60
N PHE A 623 0.54 16.40 16.32
CA PHE A 623 0.46 15.00 15.92
C PHE A 623 -0.30 14.82 14.61
N ILE A 624 -1.44 15.48 14.43
CA ILE A 624 -2.17 15.51 13.14
C ILE A 624 -1.26 16.01 12.01
N ALA A 625 -0.48 17.07 12.26
CA ALA A 625 0.46 17.60 11.28
C ALA A 625 1.58 16.61 10.92
N MET A 626 2.10 15.87 11.89
CA MET A 626 3.09 14.82 11.64
C MET A 626 2.51 13.62 10.89
N LEU A 627 1.29 13.18 11.22
CA LEU A 627 0.62 12.04 10.56
C LEU A 627 0.31 12.33 9.09
N LEU A 628 -0.16 13.54 8.79
CA LEU A 628 -0.56 13.96 7.45
C LEU A 628 0.59 14.55 6.63
N GLY A 629 1.63 15.04 7.28
CA GLY A 629 2.70 15.79 6.61
C GLY A 629 2.20 16.99 5.79
N PRO A 630 3.08 17.64 5.01
CA PRO A 630 2.73 18.87 4.30
C PRO A 630 1.61 18.72 3.27
N ALA A 631 1.63 17.65 2.45
CA ALA A 631 0.60 17.41 1.45
C ALA A 631 -0.77 17.10 2.05
N GLY A 632 -0.82 16.21 3.05
CA GLY A 632 -2.06 15.82 3.69
C GLY A 632 -2.72 17.00 4.41
N LEU A 633 -1.93 17.85 5.08
CA LEU A 633 -2.43 19.08 5.71
C LEU A 633 -3.00 20.07 4.69
N LEU A 634 -2.25 20.34 3.61
CA LEU A 634 -2.70 21.25 2.55
C LEU A 634 -4.01 20.77 1.92
N LEU A 635 -4.12 19.47 1.64
CA LEU A 635 -5.33 18.88 1.05
C LEU A 635 -6.49 18.80 2.06
N ALA A 636 -6.21 18.51 3.34
CA ALA A 636 -7.21 18.57 4.40
C ALA A 636 -7.78 19.98 4.57
N ALA A 637 -6.92 20.99 4.56
CA ALA A 637 -7.33 22.39 4.60
C ALA A 637 -8.10 22.80 3.32
N ALA A 638 -7.68 22.35 2.14
CA ALA A 638 -8.43 22.61 0.90
C ALA A 638 -9.81 21.95 0.92
N ALA A 639 -9.95 20.78 1.55
CA ALA A 639 -11.21 20.06 1.66
C ALA A 639 -12.27 20.78 2.49
N THR A 640 -11.88 21.59 3.49
CA THR A 640 -12.85 22.39 4.27
C THR A 640 -13.46 23.51 3.43
N GLY A 641 -12.67 24.19 2.59
CA GLY A 641 -13.14 25.24 1.69
C GLY A 641 -13.90 24.73 0.46
N TRP A 642 -13.59 23.51 -0.01
CA TRP A 642 -14.25 22.88 -1.16
C TRP A 642 -15.76 22.66 -0.94
N ARG A 643 -16.16 22.31 0.29
CA ARG A 643 -17.57 22.14 0.69
C ARG A 643 -18.44 23.39 0.48
N ALA A 644 -17.85 24.58 0.54
CA ALA A 644 -18.59 25.83 0.37
C ALA A 644 -18.99 26.12 -1.10
N ARG A 645 -18.43 25.40 -2.09
CA ARG A 645 -18.60 25.71 -3.54
C ARG A 645 -19.58 24.82 -4.30
N LEU A 646 -20.07 23.72 -3.72
CA LEU A 646 -20.89 22.72 -4.42
C LEU A 646 -22.38 22.76 -4.02
N SER A 647 -22.95 23.95 -3.87
CA SER A 647 -24.29 24.14 -3.28
C SER A 647 -25.49 23.54 -4.05
N ASP A 648 -25.33 22.93 -5.23
CA ASP A 648 -26.46 22.80 -6.17
C ASP A 648 -26.82 21.41 -6.74
N ARG A 649 -26.45 20.28 -6.11
CA ARG A 649 -26.95 18.95 -6.54
C ARG A 649 -27.20 17.97 -5.39
N SER A 650 -28.43 17.43 -5.32
CA SER A 650 -28.93 16.60 -4.20
C SER A 650 -28.15 15.30 -3.96
N ASN A 651 -27.66 14.62 -5.00
CA ASN A 651 -26.90 13.36 -4.86
C ASN A 651 -25.45 13.56 -4.37
N LEU A 652 -24.83 14.69 -4.71
CA LEU A 652 -23.48 15.05 -4.25
C LEU A 652 -23.48 15.36 -2.74
N ARG A 653 -24.61 15.84 -2.19
CA ARG A 653 -24.76 16.10 -0.75
C ARG A 653 -24.64 14.83 0.11
N GLY A 654 -25.10 13.67 -0.36
CA GLY A 654 -25.07 12.42 0.43
C GLY A 654 -23.65 11.85 0.60
N GLN A 655 -22.86 11.83 -0.48
CA GLN A 655 -21.48 11.36 -0.45
C GLN A 655 -20.58 12.30 0.36
N ASP A 656 -20.66 13.61 0.14
CA ASP A 656 -19.85 14.58 0.88
C ASP A 656 -20.23 14.64 2.38
N ALA A 657 -21.51 14.42 2.70
CA ALA A 657 -21.95 14.27 4.09
C ALA A 657 -21.37 13.00 4.71
N PHE A 658 -21.38 11.87 3.99
CA PHE A 658 -20.80 10.61 4.47
C PHE A 658 -19.32 10.79 4.81
N LEU A 659 -18.51 11.26 3.85
CA LEU A 659 -17.06 11.41 4.03
C LEU A 659 -16.72 12.32 5.22
N ALA A 660 -17.46 13.41 5.40
CA ALA A 660 -17.20 14.29 6.52
C ALA A 660 -17.73 13.78 7.85
N VAL A 661 -18.89 13.12 7.93
CA VAL A 661 -19.37 12.55 9.20
C VAL A 661 -18.38 11.48 9.68
N PHE A 662 -17.94 10.61 8.78
CA PHE A 662 -16.97 9.56 9.07
C PHE A 662 -15.54 10.05 9.31
N THR A 663 -15.24 11.31 9.00
CA THR A 663 -13.98 11.98 9.38
C THR A 663 -14.14 12.76 10.70
N LEU A 664 -15.17 13.61 10.80
CA LEU A 664 -15.34 14.57 11.88
C LEU A 664 -15.80 13.91 13.18
N VAL A 665 -16.72 12.94 13.16
CA VAL A 665 -17.21 12.32 14.40
C VAL A 665 -16.07 11.66 15.19
N PRO A 666 -15.21 10.81 14.59
CA PRO A 666 -14.04 10.29 15.31
C PRO A 666 -13.09 11.40 15.77
N LEU A 667 -12.82 12.42 14.95
CA LEU A 667 -11.93 13.52 15.31
C LEU A 667 -12.47 14.35 16.48
N THR A 668 -13.78 14.62 16.54
CA THR A 668 -14.40 15.34 17.65
C THR A 668 -14.20 14.61 18.99
N VAL A 669 -14.24 13.28 18.99
CA VAL A 669 -13.95 12.49 20.20
C VAL A 669 -12.52 12.72 20.66
N PHE A 670 -11.54 12.67 19.77
CA PHE A 670 -10.13 12.92 20.13
C PHE A 670 -9.86 14.36 20.52
N THR A 671 -10.48 15.34 19.85
CA THR A 671 -10.38 16.76 20.20
C THR A 671 -11.00 17.04 21.56
N PHE A 672 -12.15 16.45 21.87
CA PHE A 672 -12.75 16.57 23.20
C PHE A 672 -11.88 15.91 24.26
N PHE A 673 -11.36 14.70 23.98
CA PHE A 673 -10.46 14.00 24.89
C PHE A 673 -9.18 14.80 25.18
N SER A 674 -8.61 15.48 24.18
CA SER A 674 -7.39 16.29 24.34
C SER A 674 -7.57 17.55 25.17
N LEU A 675 -8.81 17.97 25.46
CA LEU A 675 -9.06 19.08 26.39
C LEU A 675 -8.68 18.72 27.82
N PHE A 676 -8.76 17.43 28.17
CA PHE A 676 -8.65 16.97 29.55
C PHE A 676 -7.56 15.91 29.77
N HIS A 677 -7.05 15.28 28.71
CA HIS A 677 -6.11 14.17 28.83
C HIS A 677 -4.98 14.26 27.80
N ALA A 678 -3.87 13.58 28.07
CA ALA A 678 -2.76 13.44 27.12
C ALA A 678 -3.14 12.52 25.94
N VAL A 679 -2.87 12.98 24.71
CA VAL A 679 -3.07 12.21 23.48
C VAL A 679 -1.82 11.47 23.02
N LYS A 680 -2.00 10.50 22.11
CA LYS A 680 -0.90 9.78 21.44
C LYS A 680 -0.91 10.05 19.94
N LEU A 681 0.29 10.04 19.34
CA LEU A 681 0.53 10.38 17.94
C LEU A 681 -0.36 9.60 16.96
N ASN A 682 -0.54 8.30 17.18
CA ASN A 682 -1.22 7.39 16.25
C ASN A 682 -2.76 7.40 16.33
N TRP A 683 -3.38 8.01 17.35
CA TRP A 683 -4.81 7.80 17.64
C TRP A 683 -5.76 8.28 16.54
N THR A 684 -5.47 9.41 15.90
CA THR A 684 -6.31 9.94 14.81
C THR A 684 -6.06 9.30 13.45
N GLY A 685 -5.02 8.46 13.32
CA GLY A 685 -4.51 7.98 12.03
C GLY A 685 -5.58 7.38 11.11
N PRO A 686 -6.31 6.33 11.52
CA PRO A 686 -7.35 5.70 10.69
C PRO A 686 -8.51 6.61 10.31
N ALA A 687 -8.85 7.62 11.14
CA ALA A 687 -9.97 8.53 10.87
C ALA A 687 -9.77 9.34 9.58
N TRP A 688 -8.53 9.58 9.17
CA TRP A 688 -8.21 10.32 7.96
C TRP A 688 -8.51 9.55 6.66
N LEU A 689 -8.70 8.23 6.71
CA LEU A 689 -9.03 7.41 5.53
C LEU A 689 -10.35 7.86 4.87
N ALA A 690 -11.32 8.34 5.66
CA ALA A 690 -12.58 8.85 5.13
C ALA A 690 -12.41 10.18 4.34
N LEU A 691 -11.32 10.92 4.56
CA LEU A 691 -11.03 12.17 3.86
C LEU A 691 -10.24 11.98 2.56
N PHE A 692 -9.58 10.83 2.37
CA PHE A 692 -8.76 10.52 1.19
C PHE A 692 -9.50 10.72 -0.15
N PRO A 693 -10.76 10.26 -0.33
CA PRO A 693 -11.45 10.45 -1.60
C PRO A 693 -11.59 11.92 -1.99
N ILE A 694 -11.85 12.81 -1.02
CA ILE A 694 -11.96 14.25 -1.26
C ILE A 694 -10.59 14.84 -1.61
N MET A 695 -9.54 14.50 -0.85
CA MET A 695 -8.18 14.96 -1.14
C MET A 695 -7.73 14.56 -2.55
N ALA A 696 -8.05 13.34 -2.97
CA ALA A 696 -7.77 12.83 -4.30
C ALA A 696 -8.56 13.58 -5.38
N ASN A 697 -9.85 13.81 -5.18
CA ASN A 697 -10.71 14.52 -6.13
C ASN A 697 -10.34 16.01 -6.29
N ILE A 698 -9.92 16.68 -5.21
CA ILE A 698 -9.36 18.04 -5.29
C ILE A 698 -8.12 18.05 -6.18
N THR A 699 -7.24 17.08 -5.98
CA THR A 699 -6.02 16.93 -6.79
C THR A 699 -6.37 16.66 -8.26
N GLU A 700 -7.32 15.76 -8.54
CA GLU A 700 -7.81 15.47 -9.89
C GLU A 700 -8.40 16.71 -10.56
N THR A 701 -9.22 17.48 -9.83
CA THR A 701 -9.86 18.68 -10.37
C THR A 701 -8.82 19.77 -10.68
N ALA A 702 -7.81 19.93 -9.82
CA ALA A 702 -6.70 20.85 -10.06
C ALA A 702 -5.86 20.43 -11.28
N LEU A 703 -5.70 19.12 -11.52
CA LEU A 703 -5.02 18.58 -12.70
C LEU A 703 -5.80 18.83 -14.00
N LYS A 704 -7.13 18.64 -14.00
CA LYS A 704 -7.97 18.80 -15.19
C LYS A 704 -8.22 20.27 -15.54
N SER A 705 -8.47 21.12 -14.54
CA SER A 705 -8.83 22.51 -14.77
C SER A 705 -7.63 23.42 -15.08
N GLY A 706 -6.41 22.98 -14.77
CA GLY A 706 -5.20 23.82 -14.80
C GLY A 706 -5.21 24.99 -13.79
N THR A 707 -6.34 25.21 -13.14
CA THR A 707 -6.56 26.19 -12.08
C THR A 707 -6.15 25.53 -10.77
N MET A 708 -5.44 26.23 -9.88
CA MET A 708 -4.78 25.66 -8.69
C MET A 708 -3.46 24.90 -8.97
N SER A 709 -2.65 25.39 -9.92
CA SER A 709 -1.29 24.86 -10.18
C SER A 709 -0.40 24.76 -8.93
N ARG A 710 -0.61 25.64 -7.94
CA ARG A 710 0.08 25.60 -6.63
C ARG A 710 -0.22 24.32 -5.85
N VAL A 711 -1.46 23.82 -5.87
CA VAL A 711 -1.84 22.59 -5.17
C VAL A 711 -1.19 21.38 -5.84
N VAL A 712 -1.27 21.29 -7.16
CA VAL A 712 -0.59 20.22 -7.92
C VAL A 712 0.91 20.23 -7.67
N THR A 713 1.53 21.42 -7.67
CA THR A 713 2.96 21.57 -7.39
C THR A 713 3.30 21.14 -5.96
N ALA A 714 2.52 21.56 -4.97
CA ALA A 714 2.72 21.17 -3.58
C ALA A 714 2.60 19.66 -3.38
N VAL A 715 1.53 19.04 -3.92
CA VAL A 715 1.34 17.58 -3.87
C VAL A 715 2.52 16.86 -4.52
N LYS A 716 2.99 17.32 -5.68
CA LYS A 716 4.14 16.73 -6.37
C LYS A 716 5.43 16.85 -5.55
N VAL A 717 5.73 18.04 -5.03
CA VAL A 717 6.95 18.31 -4.25
C VAL A 717 6.94 17.49 -2.96
N SER A 718 5.82 17.48 -2.22
CA SER A 718 5.66 16.68 -1.02
C SER A 718 5.73 15.18 -1.31
N THR A 719 5.15 14.71 -2.41
CA THR A 719 5.27 13.30 -2.84
C THR A 719 6.73 12.91 -3.04
N ILE A 720 7.48 13.72 -3.80
CA ILE A 720 8.91 13.48 -4.03
C ILE A 720 9.68 13.53 -2.71
N GLY A 721 9.42 14.55 -1.88
CA GLY A 721 10.06 14.71 -0.57
C GLY A 721 9.84 13.53 0.36
N SER A 722 8.59 13.09 0.53
CA SER A 722 8.25 11.94 1.38
C SER A 722 8.90 10.65 0.88
N ILE A 723 8.84 10.36 -0.42
CA ILE A 723 9.41 9.11 -0.95
C ILE A 723 10.93 9.12 -0.81
N LEU A 724 11.61 10.24 -1.08
CA LEU A 724 13.05 10.37 -0.83
C LEU A 724 13.37 10.19 0.66
N PHE A 725 12.62 10.85 1.55
CA PHE A 725 12.80 10.74 2.99
C PHE A 725 12.66 9.30 3.47
N PHE A 726 11.56 8.61 3.10
CA PHE A 726 11.34 7.21 3.49
C PHE A 726 12.39 6.27 2.90
N SER A 727 12.83 6.52 1.66
CA SER A 727 13.85 5.70 1.00
C SER A 727 15.21 5.82 1.69
N LEU A 728 15.61 7.04 2.04
CA LEU A 728 16.83 7.29 2.80
C LEU A 728 16.72 6.80 4.25
N LEU A 729 15.55 6.93 4.87
CA LEU A 729 15.30 6.45 6.22
C LEU A 729 15.46 4.93 6.31
N LEU A 730 14.81 4.16 5.43
CA LEU A 730 14.94 2.70 5.42
C LEU A 730 16.38 2.27 5.12
N HIS A 731 17.04 2.92 4.15
CA HIS A 731 18.44 2.65 3.86
C HIS A 731 19.34 2.92 5.07
N TYR A 732 19.13 4.06 5.75
CA TYR A 732 19.90 4.42 6.93
C TYR A 732 19.70 3.43 8.08
N LEU A 733 18.46 3.00 8.34
CA LEU A 733 18.15 2.06 9.41
C LEU A 733 18.77 0.68 9.18
N ALA A 734 18.85 0.22 7.94
CA ALA A 734 19.37 -1.12 7.62
C ALA A 734 20.88 -1.16 7.37
N LEU A 735 21.41 -0.20 6.59
CA LEU A 735 22.80 -0.21 6.12
C LEU A 735 23.60 1.00 6.61
N GLY A 736 22.97 2.00 7.22
CA GLY A 736 23.61 3.26 7.58
C GLY A 736 23.77 4.25 6.42
N LEU A 737 24.40 5.39 6.72
CA LEU A 737 24.85 6.37 5.73
C LEU A 737 26.29 6.79 6.05
N PRO A 738 27.14 7.04 5.05
CA PRO A 738 28.52 7.45 5.27
C PRO A 738 28.57 8.72 6.12
N PHE A 739 29.45 8.74 7.11
CA PHE A 739 29.67 9.86 8.04
C PHE A 739 28.49 10.19 8.97
N VAL A 740 27.36 9.46 8.86
CA VAL A 740 26.23 9.57 9.78
C VAL A 740 26.34 8.41 10.76
N GLY A 741 26.90 8.67 11.94
CA GLY A 741 27.01 7.66 12.99
C GLY A 741 25.65 7.25 13.57
N TYR A 742 25.61 6.12 14.26
CA TYR A 742 24.40 5.55 14.88
C TYR A 742 24.06 6.16 16.25
N SER A 743 24.41 7.42 16.51
CA SER A 743 24.29 8.00 17.85
C SER A 743 22.83 7.97 18.34
N ASN A 744 22.62 7.47 19.56
CA ASN A 744 21.30 7.21 20.17
C ASN A 744 20.47 6.09 19.51
N GLY A 745 21.09 5.11 18.83
CA GLY A 745 20.43 3.91 18.31
C GLY A 745 19.54 3.27 19.38
N LEU A 746 20.12 2.73 20.45
CA LEU A 746 19.38 2.01 21.51
C LEU A 746 18.25 2.79 22.22
N ARG A 747 18.28 4.13 22.22
CA ARG A 747 17.30 4.96 22.94
C ARG A 747 16.19 5.52 22.05
N GLY A 748 16.33 5.50 20.73
CA GLY A 748 15.43 6.23 19.83
C GLY A 748 15.22 5.64 18.45
N MET A 749 16.05 4.70 17.99
CA MET A 749 15.91 4.06 16.68
C MET A 749 16.06 2.54 16.82
N PRO A 750 15.43 1.73 15.96
CA PRO A 750 15.63 0.28 15.99
C PRO A 750 17.00 -0.07 15.40
N ILE A 751 18.07 0.18 16.16
CA ILE A 751 19.46 -0.06 15.73
C ILE A 751 20.26 -0.59 16.91
N ALA A 752 20.95 -1.71 16.65
CA ALA A 752 21.94 -2.36 17.49
C ALA A 752 21.37 -3.15 18.68
N TRP A 753 20.14 -3.64 18.57
CA TRP A 753 19.52 -4.48 19.60
C TRP A 753 20.16 -5.87 19.66
N GLU A 754 20.53 -6.45 18.52
CA GLU A 754 21.24 -7.73 18.48
C GLU A 754 22.62 -7.63 19.18
N GLU A 755 23.36 -6.55 18.93
CA GLU A 755 24.65 -6.29 19.58
C GLU A 755 24.49 -5.98 21.07
N PHE A 756 23.40 -5.29 21.47
CA PHE A 756 23.07 -5.10 22.89
C PHE A 756 22.81 -6.44 23.59
N VAL A 757 21.97 -7.31 23.02
CA VAL A 757 21.64 -8.60 23.65
C VAL A 757 22.83 -9.54 23.66
N SER A 758 23.68 -9.50 22.64
CA SER A 758 24.96 -10.23 22.63
C SER A 758 25.85 -9.80 23.79
N ALA A 759 25.99 -8.49 24.04
CA ALA A 759 26.73 -7.98 25.20
C ALA A 759 26.06 -8.34 26.54
N ALA A 760 24.73 -8.33 26.61
CA ALA A 760 23.99 -8.76 27.79
C ALA A 760 24.20 -10.25 28.10
N GLU A 761 24.32 -11.09 27.06
CA GLU A 761 24.60 -12.53 27.16
C GLU A 761 26.01 -12.81 27.69
N GLU A 762 27.01 -12.05 27.24
CA GLU A 762 28.37 -12.11 27.80
C GLU A 762 28.35 -11.82 29.31
N ILE A 763 27.62 -10.78 29.73
CA ILE A 763 27.46 -10.40 31.14
C ILE A 763 26.75 -11.52 31.92
N LYS A 764 25.65 -12.06 31.39
CA LYS A 764 24.92 -13.18 31.98
C LYS A 764 25.84 -14.37 32.22
N THR A 765 26.63 -14.74 31.22
CA THR A 765 27.53 -15.90 31.27
C THR A 765 28.63 -15.69 32.31
N LYS A 766 29.19 -14.48 32.38
CA LYS A 766 30.18 -14.11 33.38
C LYS A 766 29.62 -14.22 34.81
N VAL A 767 28.46 -13.62 35.06
CA VAL A 767 27.83 -13.64 36.40
C VAL A 767 27.42 -15.06 36.79
N ALA A 768 26.91 -15.87 35.85
CA ALA A 768 26.58 -17.26 36.11
C ALA A 768 27.83 -18.09 36.49
N ALA A 769 28.97 -17.84 35.83
CA ALA A 769 30.23 -18.49 36.16
C ALA A 769 30.78 -18.07 37.54
N GLU A 770 30.61 -16.81 37.93
CA GLU A 770 31.06 -16.28 39.22
C GLU A 770 30.19 -16.75 40.39
N THR A 771 28.89 -16.91 40.18
CA THR A 771 27.92 -17.21 41.24
C THR A 771 27.48 -18.68 41.31
N GLY A 772 27.72 -19.45 40.25
CA GLY A 772 27.27 -20.84 40.13
C GLY A 772 25.75 -21.00 39.93
N ALA A 773 25.01 -19.90 39.73
CA ALA A 773 23.55 -19.89 39.58
C ALA A 773 23.11 -19.14 38.31
N ALA A 774 22.00 -19.56 37.72
CA ALA A 774 21.41 -18.86 36.58
C ALA A 774 20.75 -17.54 37.04
N PRO A 775 21.23 -16.37 36.57
CA PRO A 775 20.68 -15.09 37.00
C PRO A 775 19.34 -14.79 36.34
N LEU A 776 18.46 -14.10 37.06
CA LEU A 776 17.25 -13.49 36.53
C LEU A 776 17.63 -12.17 35.81
N LEU A 777 17.09 -11.94 34.62
CA LEU A 777 17.37 -10.76 33.80
C LEU A 777 16.21 -9.77 33.89
N VAL A 778 16.51 -8.52 34.23
CA VAL A 778 15.48 -7.50 34.49
C VAL A 778 15.74 -6.26 33.66
N GLY A 779 14.78 -5.90 32.81
CA GLY A 779 14.75 -4.58 32.17
C GLY A 779 14.23 -3.52 33.14
N MET A 780 15.00 -2.46 33.40
CA MET A 780 14.64 -1.36 34.32
C MET A 780 13.65 -0.34 33.73
N ASP A 781 12.94 -0.73 32.68
CA ASP A 781 11.85 0.03 32.10
C ASP A 781 10.56 -0.83 32.09
N LYS A 782 9.46 -0.31 31.54
CA LYS A 782 8.16 -1.00 31.58
C LYS A 782 8.19 -2.35 30.84
N TYR A 783 8.84 -2.42 29.69
CA TYR A 783 8.82 -3.61 28.84
C TYR A 783 9.89 -3.63 27.74
N ASN A 784 10.48 -2.49 27.37
CA ASN A 784 11.34 -2.35 26.21
C ASN A 784 12.54 -3.30 26.27
N VAL A 785 13.42 -3.13 27.26
CA VAL A 785 14.65 -3.93 27.39
C VAL A 785 14.33 -5.40 27.58
N ALA A 786 13.31 -5.73 28.38
CA ALA A 786 12.89 -7.11 28.61
C ALA A 786 12.41 -7.79 27.32
N SER A 787 11.64 -7.08 26.48
CA SER A 787 11.13 -7.62 25.22
C SER A 787 12.26 -7.83 24.20
N GLU A 788 13.20 -6.88 24.12
CA GLU A 788 14.35 -6.98 23.23
C GLU A 788 15.30 -8.10 23.65
N LEU A 789 15.56 -8.26 24.97
CA LEU A 789 16.28 -9.42 25.51
C LEU A 789 15.60 -10.73 25.12
N GLY A 790 14.27 -10.79 25.21
CA GLY A 790 13.50 -11.97 24.81
C GLY A 790 13.70 -12.34 23.34
N PHE A 791 13.44 -11.40 22.43
CA PHE A 791 13.48 -11.66 20.99
C PHE A 791 14.91 -11.94 20.49
N TYR A 792 15.86 -11.04 20.77
CA TYR A 792 17.23 -11.14 20.24
C TYR A 792 18.11 -12.18 20.94
N SER A 793 17.63 -12.79 22.03
CA SER A 793 18.30 -13.96 22.60
C SER A 793 18.28 -15.15 21.63
N LYS A 794 17.36 -15.18 20.64
CA LYS A 794 17.17 -16.27 19.67
C LYS A 794 17.13 -17.64 20.37
N GLY A 795 16.45 -17.71 21.52
CA GLY A 795 16.30 -18.92 22.34
C GLY A 795 17.47 -19.25 23.29
N ARG A 796 18.54 -18.44 23.31
CA ARG A 796 19.69 -18.63 24.22
C ARG A 796 19.40 -18.22 25.66
N MET A 797 18.35 -17.41 25.87
CA MET A 797 17.85 -17.03 27.20
C MET A 797 16.45 -17.62 27.37
N LEU A 798 16.20 -18.21 28.55
CA LEU A 798 14.86 -18.69 28.89
C LEU A 798 13.96 -17.47 29.11
N LEU A 799 12.82 -17.42 28.42
CA LEU A 799 11.85 -16.32 28.59
C LEU A 799 11.34 -16.21 30.03
N ASP A 800 11.26 -17.34 30.74
CA ASP A 800 10.89 -17.40 32.16
C ASP A 800 11.91 -16.73 33.10
N ASP A 801 13.14 -16.52 32.64
CA ASP A 801 14.20 -15.81 33.36
C ASP A 801 14.26 -14.31 33.02
N ILE A 802 13.36 -13.81 32.16
CA ILE A 802 13.34 -12.41 31.75
C ILE A 802 12.07 -11.74 32.29
N THR A 803 12.25 -10.63 33.00
CA THR A 803 11.13 -9.82 33.48
C THR A 803 11.46 -8.33 33.40
N SER A 804 10.53 -7.47 33.79
CA SER A 804 10.74 -6.03 33.81
C SER A 804 10.78 -5.51 35.24
N ARG A 805 10.84 -4.18 35.40
CA ARG A 805 10.88 -3.51 36.70
C ARG A 805 9.72 -3.88 37.64
N ASN A 806 8.69 -4.57 37.17
CA ASN A 806 7.62 -5.12 38.01
C ASN A 806 8.10 -6.11 39.08
N LEU A 807 9.31 -6.66 38.93
CA LEU A 807 9.96 -7.40 40.01
C LEU A 807 10.07 -6.57 41.31
N PHE A 808 10.23 -5.25 41.19
CA PHE A 808 10.39 -4.31 42.30
C PHE A 808 9.09 -3.58 42.69
N GLY A 809 7.92 -4.09 42.25
CA GLY A 809 6.61 -3.51 42.57
C GLY A 809 6.14 -2.38 41.64
N ASP A 810 6.91 -2.06 40.60
CA ASP A 810 6.54 -1.07 39.58
C ASP A 810 5.62 -1.65 38.49
N ALA A 811 5.04 -0.78 37.65
CA ALA A 811 4.26 -1.22 36.50
C ALA A 811 5.15 -1.82 35.39
N GLY A 812 4.83 -3.04 34.95
CA GLY A 812 5.49 -3.83 33.89
C GLY A 812 4.57 -4.33 32.77
N LEU A 813 3.30 -3.89 32.74
CA LEU A 813 2.30 -4.32 31.75
C LEU A 813 2.13 -5.85 31.76
N MET A 814 2.16 -6.53 30.60
CA MET A 814 1.96 -7.97 30.53
C MET A 814 3.03 -8.78 31.27
N PHE A 815 4.23 -8.23 31.52
CA PHE A 815 5.22 -8.89 32.37
C PHE A 815 4.74 -9.08 33.82
N GLU A 816 3.71 -8.35 34.27
CA GLU A 816 3.04 -8.59 35.56
C GLU A 816 2.23 -9.90 35.56
N LEU A 817 1.76 -10.33 34.40
CA LEU A 817 0.90 -11.50 34.22
C LEU A 817 1.67 -12.74 33.76
N TRP A 818 2.80 -12.54 33.06
CA TRP A 818 3.63 -13.65 32.55
C TRP A 818 4.66 -14.19 33.55
N GLN A 819 4.77 -13.63 34.77
CA GLN A 819 5.74 -14.13 35.74
C GLN A 819 5.58 -15.64 36.01
N SER A 820 6.69 -16.36 35.87
CA SER A 820 6.76 -17.80 36.10
C SER A 820 6.56 -18.12 37.59
N GLY A 821 6.10 -19.34 37.88
CA GLY A 821 5.82 -19.80 39.24
C GLY A 821 7.06 -20.03 40.12
N SER A 822 8.28 -19.76 39.64
CA SER A 822 9.50 -19.89 40.44
C SER A 822 9.71 -18.66 41.33
N SER A 823 9.90 -18.87 42.63
CA SER A 823 10.19 -17.77 43.54
C SER A 823 11.50 -17.07 43.14
N PRO A 824 11.51 -15.74 42.97
CA PRO A 824 12.74 -14.98 42.72
C PRO A 824 13.63 -14.91 43.97
N GLU A 825 13.14 -15.37 45.12
CA GLU A 825 13.83 -15.28 46.40
C GLU A 825 15.18 -16.01 46.41
N GLY A 826 16.22 -15.33 46.90
CA GLY A 826 17.59 -15.83 46.91
C GLY A 826 18.32 -15.80 45.56
N ARG A 827 17.66 -15.48 44.45
CA ARG A 827 18.30 -15.46 43.12
C ARG A 827 19.25 -14.28 42.94
N VAL A 828 20.23 -14.47 42.06
CA VAL A 828 21.04 -13.39 41.47
C VAL A 828 20.22 -12.70 40.39
N VAL A 829 20.23 -11.38 40.36
CA VAL A 829 19.46 -10.57 39.42
C VAL A 829 20.39 -9.62 38.68
N ILE A 830 20.36 -9.65 37.35
CA ILE A 830 21.06 -8.67 36.51
C ILE A 830 20.03 -7.67 36.01
N MET A 831 20.22 -6.42 36.39
CA MET A 831 19.36 -5.30 36.02
C MET A 831 20.01 -4.55 34.87
N TYR A 832 19.27 -4.33 33.78
CA TYR A 832 19.71 -3.59 32.61
C TYR A 832 18.90 -2.32 32.44
N GLY A 833 19.58 -1.18 32.29
CA GLY A 833 18.97 0.13 32.13
C GLY A 833 19.58 0.88 30.97
N LEU A 834 18.75 1.60 30.20
CA LEU A 834 19.27 2.49 29.15
C LEU A 834 19.80 3.80 29.72
N LYS A 835 19.60 4.10 31.00
CA LYS A 835 20.07 5.32 31.67
C LYS A 835 20.67 4.99 33.04
N ASP A 836 21.64 5.78 33.46
CA ASP A 836 22.33 5.58 34.75
C ASP A 836 21.40 5.73 35.97
N ASP A 837 20.50 6.71 35.93
CA ASP A 837 19.50 6.99 36.97
C ASP A 837 18.54 5.80 37.23
N SER A 838 18.32 4.96 36.22
CA SER A 838 17.42 3.80 36.34
C SER A 838 17.97 2.67 37.23
N LEU A 839 19.26 2.69 37.55
CA LEU A 839 19.94 1.65 38.33
C LEU A 839 20.55 2.15 39.65
N SER A 840 20.59 3.48 39.83
CA SER A 840 21.22 4.14 40.97
C SER A 840 20.25 4.54 42.08
N SER A 841 18.95 4.25 41.95
CA SER A 841 17.95 4.60 42.98
C SER A 841 18.25 3.92 44.32
N ASP A 842 18.28 4.71 45.40
CA ASP A 842 18.59 4.27 46.77
C ASP A 842 17.68 3.13 47.26
N GLY A 843 16.46 3.04 46.75
CA GLY A 843 15.49 1.99 47.09
C GLY A 843 15.83 0.58 46.58
N LEU A 844 16.71 0.43 45.58
CA LEU A 844 17.04 -0.90 45.03
C LEU A 844 17.86 -1.75 46.00
N ALA A 845 18.70 -1.14 46.84
CA ALA A 845 19.52 -1.86 47.81
C ALA A 845 18.68 -2.65 48.83
N ALA A 846 17.45 -2.20 49.12
CA ALA A 846 16.54 -2.87 50.05
C ALA A 846 16.04 -4.24 49.55
N TRP A 847 16.13 -4.51 48.24
CA TRP A 847 15.64 -5.74 47.62
C TRP A 847 16.71 -6.85 47.53
N PHE A 848 17.93 -6.62 48.02
CA PHE A 848 19.05 -7.54 47.87
C PHE A 848 19.82 -7.72 49.18
N GLU A 849 20.54 -8.83 49.31
CA GLU A 849 21.55 -9.01 50.37
C GLU A 849 22.79 -8.18 50.11
N ASN A 850 23.23 -8.15 48.85
CA ASN A 850 24.34 -7.35 48.40
C ASN A 850 24.07 -6.85 46.98
N ILE A 851 24.58 -5.67 46.64
CA ILE A 851 24.38 -5.08 45.32
C ILE A 851 25.70 -4.52 44.80
N GLY A 852 26.06 -4.89 43.58
CA GLY A 852 27.28 -4.46 42.91
C GLY A 852 27.23 -2.98 42.47
N PRO A 853 28.34 -2.44 41.95
CA PRO A 853 28.37 -1.13 41.33
C PRO A 853 27.54 -1.08 40.04
N VAL A 854 27.15 0.13 39.63
CA VAL A 854 26.60 0.35 38.28
C VAL A 854 27.75 0.34 37.29
N GLU A 855 27.67 -0.52 36.28
CA GLU A 855 28.65 -0.62 35.21
C GLU A 855 28.07 -0.10 33.89
N ARG A 856 28.92 0.55 33.10
CA ARG A 856 28.57 1.13 31.79
C ARG A 856 29.18 0.31 30.67
N ARG A 857 28.39 0.01 29.64
CA ARG A 857 28.83 -0.70 28.44
C ARG A 857 28.42 0.07 27.17
N VAL A 858 29.37 0.24 26.25
CA VAL A 858 29.12 0.85 24.93
C VAL A 858 28.87 -0.26 23.92
N VAL A 859 27.86 -0.08 23.09
CA VAL A 859 27.48 -0.99 22.00
C VAL A 859 27.95 -0.42 20.67
N TYR A 860 28.61 -1.25 19.87
CA TYR A 860 29.16 -0.87 18.57
C TYR A 860 28.50 -1.68 17.46
N LYS A 861 28.04 -0.99 16.41
CA LYS A 861 27.56 -1.58 15.15
C LYS A 861 28.46 -1.10 14.02
N ASP A 862 29.01 -2.01 13.22
CA ASP A 862 29.97 -1.70 12.14
C ASP A 862 31.16 -0.81 12.56
N ARG A 863 31.70 -1.02 13.78
CA ARG A 863 32.78 -0.21 14.39
C ARG A 863 32.39 1.23 14.75
N ALA A 864 31.13 1.62 14.58
CA ALA A 864 30.59 2.90 15.05
C ALA A 864 29.82 2.70 16.36
N ALA A 865 29.95 3.64 17.30
CA ALA A 865 29.17 3.59 18.55
C ALA A 865 27.68 3.80 18.24
N ALA A 866 26.85 2.80 18.57
CA ALA A 866 25.41 2.80 18.35
C ALA A 866 24.62 3.22 19.61
N GLY A 867 25.23 3.05 20.78
CA GLY A 867 24.62 3.48 22.03
C GLY A 867 25.39 2.97 23.23
N GLU A 868 24.80 3.17 24.38
CA GLU A 868 25.30 2.67 25.65
C GLU A 868 24.13 2.17 26.49
N PHE A 869 24.44 1.21 27.35
CA PHE A 869 23.55 0.76 28.40
C PHE A 869 24.33 0.63 29.70
N PHE A 870 23.57 0.53 30.79
CA PHE A 870 24.07 0.37 32.13
C PHE A 870 23.55 -0.96 32.66
N TYR A 871 24.33 -1.62 33.49
CA TYR A 871 23.89 -2.81 34.18
C TYR A 871 24.37 -2.84 35.63
N ARG A 872 23.64 -3.55 36.47
CA ARG A 872 23.94 -3.74 37.89
C ARG A 872 23.56 -5.15 38.31
N VAL A 873 24.37 -5.78 39.16
CA VAL A 873 24.11 -7.14 39.66
C VAL A 873 23.69 -7.07 41.13
N GLY A 874 22.53 -7.64 41.44
CA GLY A 874 22.05 -7.85 42.80
C GLY A 874 22.14 -9.31 43.21
N TYR A 875 22.58 -9.58 44.43
CA TYR A 875 22.77 -10.91 44.99
C TYR A 875 21.79 -11.14 46.13
N GLY A 876 21.20 -12.35 46.19
CA GLY A 876 20.24 -12.73 47.22
C GLY A 876 19.00 -11.84 47.20
N PHE A 877 18.18 -11.94 46.13
CA PHE A 877 16.95 -11.16 46.03
C PHE A 877 15.99 -11.46 47.21
N ARG A 878 15.48 -10.41 47.85
CA ARG A 878 14.56 -10.45 49.00
C ARG A 878 13.37 -9.55 48.70
N ARG A 879 12.15 -10.08 48.84
CA ARG A 879 10.94 -9.25 48.76
C ARG A 879 10.87 -8.39 50.01
N SER A 880 10.85 -7.06 49.84
CA SER A 880 10.54 -6.15 50.94
C SER A 880 9.11 -6.40 51.42
N GLY A 881 8.93 -6.57 52.73
CA GLY A 881 7.65 -6.93 53.38
C GLY A 881 6.53 -5.89 53.23
N ASP A 882 6.81 -4.70 52.68
CA ASP A 882 5.86 -3.58 52.57
C ASP A 882 5.40 -3.28 51.12
N GLY A 883 5.60 -4.19 50.16
CA GLY A 883 5.07 -4.02 48.81
C GLY A 883 3.53 -4.14 48.77
N PRO A 884 2.80 -3.29 48.03
CA PRO A 884 1.34 -3.41 47.94
C PRO A 884 0.97 -4.80 47.42
N PRO A 885 -0.04 -5.47 48.01
CA PRO A 885 -0.44 -6.79 47.57
C PRO A 885 -0.84 -6.73 46.10
N ASN A 886 -0.14 -7.52 45.29
CA ASN A 886 -0.36 -7.62 43.85
C ASN A 886 -1.81 -8.08 43.62
N ALA A 887 -2.67 -7.21 43.10
CA ALA A 887 -4.11 -7.47 42.97
C ALA A 887 -4.40 -8.74 42.14
N PHE A 888 -3.48 -9.14 41.26
CA PHE A 888 -3.58 -10.32 40.41
C PHE A 888 -3.02 -11.62 41.01
N ALA A 889 -2.25 -11.57 42.11
CA ALA A 889 -1.71 -12.78 42.75
C ALA A 889 -2.79 -13.65 43.40
N LYS A 890 -3.99 -13.12 43.65
CA LYS A 890 -5.14 -13.90 44.12
C LYS A 890 -5.71 -14.86 43.06
N ALA A 891 -5.42 -14.66 41.78
CA ALA A 891 -6.04 -15.45 40.71
C ALA A 891 -5.48 -16.87 40.56
N ARG A 892 -4.21 -17.14 40.94
CA ARG A 892 -3.63 -18.51 40.88
C ARG A 892 -3.96 -19.39 42.08
N VAL A 893 -4.30 -18.80 43.23
CA VAL A 893 -4.62 -19.56 44.46
C VAL A 893 -6.12 -19.88 44.54
N ALA A 894 -6.97 -19.14 43.83
CA ALA A 894 -8.42 -19.32 43.85
C ALA A 894 -8.95 -20.42 42.90
N SER A 895 -8.13 -21.01 42.04
CA SER A 895 -8.55 -22.13 41.17
C SER A 895 -8.39 -23.52 41.83
N SER A 896 -7.89 -23.60 43.07
CA SER A 896 -7.66 -24.87 43.77
C SER A 896 -8.38 -25.01 45.12
N SER A 897 -9.31 -24.12 45.49
CA SER A 897 -10.05 -24.26 46.76
C SER A 897 -11.55 -24.00 46.64
N THR A 898 -12.32 -24.98 47.10
CA THR A 898 -13.78 -24.97 47.26
C THR A 898 -14.20 -23.86 48.22
N PRO A 899 -15.27 -23.08 47.96
CA PRO A 899 -15.57 -21.90 48.78
C PRO A 899 -16.24 -22.28 50.10
N ALA A 900 -15.56 -22.04 51.22
CA ALA A 900 -16.17 -21.95 52.54
C ALA A 900 -16.54 -20.48 52.83
N ILE A 901 -17.81 -20.27 53.17
CA ILE A 901 -18.42 -18.97 53.47
C ILE A 901 -17.98 -18.49 54.85
N ALA A 902 -17.39 -17.30 54.95
CA ALA A 902 -17.25 -16.59 56.22
C ALA A 902 -17.36 -15.06 56.05
N ARG A 903 -18.07 -14.46 57.01
CA ARG A 903 -18.65 -13.11 57.05
C ARG A 903 -17.60 -12.00 57.15
N ARG A 904 -17.93 -10.82 56.58
CA ARG A 904 -17.22 -9.54 56.77
C ARG A 904 -17.82 -8.79 57.96
N ASP A 905 -16.94 -8.19 58.77
CA ASP A 905 -17.20 -6.96 59.53
C ASP A 905 -16.19 -5.87 59.09
N PRO A 906 -16.53 -4.58 59.14
CA PRO A 906 -15.73 -3.48 58.59
C PRO A 906 -14.98 -2.67 59.67
N GLU A 907 -13.96 -1.95 59.20
CA GLU A 907 -13.29 -0.75 59.78
C GLU A 907 -11.80 -0.95 60.08
N GLU A 908 -10.94 -0.28 59.29
CA GLU A 908 -10.01 0.71 59.83
C GLU A 908 -9.37 1.55 58.69
N LYS A 909 -9.28 2.87 58.94
CA LYS A 909 -8.66 3.89 58.08
C LYS A 909 -7.17 4.03 58.42
N ALA A 910 -6.30 4.11 57.42
CA ALA A 910 -4.95 4.71 57.54
C ALA A 910 -4.41 5.12 56.13
N PRO A 911 -3.31 5.89 56.00
CA PRO A 911 -3.32 7.28 55.53
C PRO A 911 -2.68 7.50 54.15
N THR A 912 -2.94 8.67 53.59
CA THR A 912 -2.42 9.20 52.32
C THR A 912 -0.90 9.42 52.32
N PRO A 913 -0.15 8.99 51.29
CA PRO A 913 1.17 9.54 50.99
C PRO A 913 1.09 10.61 49.90
N ARG A 914 1.83 11.70 50.14
CA ARG A 914 1.97 12.88 49.29
C ARG A 914 2.73 12.58 48.00
N ARG A 915 2.36 13.36 46.98
CA ARG A 915 2.91 13.50 45.62
C ARG A 915 4.44 13.56 45.54
N GLU A 916 4.98 12.90 44.50
CA GLU A 916 6.17 13.35 43.78
C GLU A 916 5.83 13.58 42.30
N ILE A 917 5.74 14.85 41.95
CA ILE A 917 5.67 15.38 40.59
C ILE A 917 7.10 15.63 40.17
N TRP A 918 7.71 14.88 39.24
CA TRP A 918 8.78 15.36 38.34
C TRP A 918 9.09 14.29 37.29
N GLN A 919 8.43 14.32 36.11
CA GLN A 919 9.01 13.68 34.91
C GLN A 919 8.53 14.22 33.54
N GLN A 920 7.86 15.36 33.46
CA GLN A 920 7.50 15.96 32.16
C GLN A 920 7.94 17.41 31.95
N LYS A 921 8.54 18.07 32.95
CA LYS A 921 9.08 19.44 32.78
C LYS A 921 10.46 19.47 32.09
N ALA A 922 11.20 18.37 32.09
CA ALA A 922 12.54 18.29 31.51
C ALA A 922 12.58 18.26 29.96
N PHE A 923 11.43 18.20 29.28
CA PHE A 923 11.37 18.18 27.81
C PHE A 923 11.32 19.59 27.18
N LEU A 924 11.03 20.64 27.96
CA LEU A 924 10.96 22.03 27.47
C LEU A 924 12.16 22.90 27.88
N ASP A 925 12.85 22.58 28.98
CA ASP A 925 13.98 23.41 29.46
C ASP A 925 15.36 23.03 28.86
N THR A 926 15.44 22.03 27.97
CA THR A 926 16.71 21.56 27.41
C THR A 926 16.82 21.75 25.90
N LYS A 927 16.51 22.95 25.37
CA LYS A 927 16.86 23.29 23.96
C LYS A 927 16.85 24.78 23.57
N LEU A 928 17.16 25.71 24.48
CA LEU A 928 17.52 27.09 24.14
C LEU A 928 18.73 27.54 24.96
N ASN A 929 19.90 26.96 24.65
CA ASN A 929 21.18 27.55 25.06
C ASN A 929 21.54 28.62 24.02
N ILE A 930 20.87 29.78 24.09
CA ILE A 930 21.36 31.00 23.44
C ILE A 930 22.38 31.59 24.40
N THR A 931 23.65 31.50 24.01
CA THR A 931 24.77 32.23 24.61
C THR A 931 24.41 33.71 24.71
N LYS A 932 24.21 34.21 25.94
CA LYS A 932 24.15 35.65 26.19
C LYS A 932 25.54 36.25 25.91
N PRO A 933 25.70 37.27 25.07
CA PRO A 933 26.95 38.01 24.99
C PRO A 933 27.09 38.87 26.25
N THR A 934 28.16 38.64 27.00
CA THR A 934 28.64 39.55 28.04
C THR A 934 29.07 40.86 27.40
N PHE A 935 28.25 41.90 27.54
CA PHE A 935 28.67 43.29 27.31
C PHE A 935 29.43 43.78 28.55
N GLU A 936 30.75 43.75 28.51
CA GLU A 936 31.57 44.60 29.38
C GLU A 936 31.44 46.05 28.89
N LYS A 937 30.85 46.91 29.73
CA LYS A 937 31.02 48.36 29.63
C LYS A 937 32.41 48.72 30.15
N LYS A 938 33.31 49.16 29.27
CA LYS A 938 34.43 50.04 29.67
C LYS A 938 34.10 51.49 29.27
N PRO A 939 34.42 52.47 30.13
CA PRO A 939 34.06 53.86 29.90
C PRO A 939 35.01 54.52 28.88
N ILE A 940 34.48 55.60 28.33
CA ILE A 940 35.06 56.54 27.38
C ILE A 940 36.35 57.17 27.95
N ALA A 941 37.45 57.06 27.20
CA ALA A 941 38.46 58.09 26.93
C ALA A 941 39.39 57.59 25.82
#